data_AF-A0A9D6ZMS7-F1
#
_entry.id   AF-A0A9D6ZMS7-F1
#
_cell.length_a   1.000
_cell.length_b   1.000
_cell.length_c   1.000
_cell.angle_alpha   90.00
_cell.angle_beta   90.00
_cell.angle_gamma   90.00
#
_symmetry.space_group_name_H-M   'P 1'
#
loop_
_entity.id
_entity.type
_entity.pdbx_description
1 polymer ?
#
loop_
_entity_poly.entity_id
_entity_poly.type
_entity_poly.pdbx_seq_one_letter_code
_entity_poly.pdbx_strand_id
1 'polypeptide(L)'
;MGGPTPDSVAAASAVRFVFPDLDALVEFQRSDPEVARVAVPRLVQFAHEQGLIPLGTEVELRAWLERAPVPANRRPPGLSFGELMDRVAERRPVKRLIDAELRPLCRQLGLPDVQASMVSRLRDRFAPNTRGKRNLLRVLAFWIGLHRPAWGWDYPALLQLGVAAEPSPDLDSADGVRLAFRIALRDGLSEAEGLEWLREELAASCRGLGLFHLGPERIAVAAGTLYVSVPRSRRNPEDALLYSRALRDAVALAHQALVRWSLRDFGVGQALTVAIAAGPFAGLDTSLQAMLKARVPEGAPIRVTSFVHSCAGLAEIKLVFRPEPYEVVLYASETLEVWVADSLWSHVYYDVVAAAEGLIPSTREALPAFRDSLFAGDGSANRALAVALAQPDNTMLHFELAKACLARGLFREADRFVAVILAHRPFHVVARTLRLVVHLNLALSQTEPAVTWSLLRDAIDQGRFILDHCRVENEEPYCELGQVHFCVARRLYHTLVRRQAGELALAHREISGSRSGRDEPEPRALEDSIRGLVLDHLRQAADCFDRGRTISPSGMGHRSLHWTFRVRALEALLRSDDEAFAPERWPDGMVQDRHDVFRTTANRLLVGLGWSADNPPGRGGTAASADVSWPVHILRAFDRYDNAVLSAPYRANVRYAFAALVFDFAPELTVGMLRLVLAWLGEAETQAGAIAARPEGAHSIITCFSQIQPASRLVERAAAARRRLLALYGADLESGDESRVLGGREHKFLLAGFTRPVDFSLEELC
;
A
#
# COMPACT_ATOMS: atom_id res chain seq x y z
N MET A 1 31.49 34.94 -15.00
CA MET A 1 30.17 34.45 -15.43
C MET A 1 29.23 34.59 -14.25
N GLY A 2 28.31 35.56 -14.29
CA GLY A 2 27.32 35.76 -13.24
C GLY A 2 26.32 34.61 -13.25
N GLY A 3 25.93 34.12 -12.07
CA GLY A 3 24.87 33.12 -11.96
C GLY A 3 23.54 33.63 -12.51
N PRO A 4 22.60 32.73 -12.89
CA PRO A 4 21.29 33.13 -13.39
C PRO A 4 20.56 34.00 -12.36
N THR A 5 19.96 35.11 -12.81
CA THR A 5 19.12 35.97 -11.98
C THR A 5 17.84 35.22 -11.57
N PRO A 6 17.21 35.54 -10.43
CA PRO A 6 15.94 34.91 -10.02
C PRO A 6 14.86 34.97 -11.10
N ASP A 7 14.83 36.05 -11.89
CA ASP A 7 13.89 36.25 -12.99
C ASP A 7 14.14 35.29 -14.16
N SER A 8 15.40 34.93 -14.47
CA SER A 8 15.71 33.98 -15.54
C SER A 8 15.34 32.54 -15.17
N VAL A 9 15.35 32.19 -13.88
CA VAL A 9 14.89 30.88 -13.37
C VAL A 9 13.37 30.76 -13.47
N ALA A 10 12.63 31.82 -13.15
CA ALA A 10 11.17 31.87 -13.31
C ALA A 10 10.75 31.82 -14.80
N ALA A 11 11.44 32.56 -15.67
CA ALA A 11 11.21 32.52 -17.11
C ALA A 11 11.51 31.13 -17.71
N ALA A 12 12.61 30.50 -17.31
CA ALA A 12 12.93 29.13 -17.73
C ALA A 12 11.84 28.13 -17.30
N SER A 13 11.31 28.29 -16.08
CA SER A 13 10.24 27.46 -15.56
C SER A 13 8.92 27.66 -16.32
N ALA A 14 8.57 28.90 -16.65
CA ALA A 14 7.36 29.21 -17.43
C ALA A 14 7.34 28.53 -18.81
N VAL A 15 8.45 28.57 -19.55
CA VAL A 15 8.57 27.92 -20.86
C VAL A 15 8.45 26.39 -20.72
N ARG A 16 9.15 25.82 -19.73
CA ARG A 16 9.17 24.36 -19.49
C ARG A 16 7.86 23.80 -18.97
N PHE A 17 7.10 24.59 -18.23
CA PHE A 17 5.79 24.13 -17.73
C PHE A 17 4.78 24.03 -18.87
N VAL A 18 4.92 24.81 -19.94
CA VAL A 18 4.08 24.64 -21.14
C VAL A 18 4.63 23.53 -22.04
N PHE A 19 5.95 23.50 -22.24
CA PHE A 19 6.64 22.53 -23.07
C PHE A 19 7.78 21.88 -22.29
N PRO A 20 7.51 20.77 -21.58
CA PRO A 20 8.50 20.08 -20.76
C PRO A 20 9.69 19.55 -21.56
N ASP A 21 9.43 19.16 -22.81
CA ASP A 21 10.39 18.58 -23.74
C ASP A 21 10.08 19.02 -25.18
N LEU A 22 10.94 18.60 -26.11
CA LEU A 22 10.78 18.87 -27.54
C LEU A 22 9.52 18.22 -28.11
N ASP A 23 9.15 17.03 -27.63
CA ASP A 23 7.98 16.29 -28.10
C ASP A 23 6.68 17.05 -27.81
N ALA A 24 6.58 17.69 -26.64
CA ALA A 24 5.44 18.52 -26.28
C ALA A 24 5.30 19.75 -27.19
N LEU A 25 6.41 20.36 -27.62
CA LEU A 25 6.41 21.47 -28.57
C LEU A 25 5.97 21.00 -29.97
N VAL A 26 6.52 19.89 -30.44
CA VAL A 26 6.17 19.29 -31.74
C VAL A 26 4.70 18.87 -31.77
N GLU A 27 4.20 18.26 -30.70
CA GLU A 27 2.80 17.86 -30.59
C GLU A 27 1.85 19.08 -30.59
N PHE A 28 2.25 20.19 -29.99
CA PHE A 28 1.46 21.42 -30.08
C PHE A 28 1.40 21.99 -31.50
N GLN A 29 2.52 22.03 -32.21
CA GLN A 29 2.57 22.46 -33.61
C GLN A 29 1.72 21.57 -34.52
N ARG A 30 1.65 20.26 -34.22
CA ARG A 30 0.81 19.30 -34.94
C ARG A 30 -0.67 19.42 -34.59
N SER A 31 -0.99 19.64 -33.31
CA SER A 31 -2.37 19.59 -32.79
C SER A 31 -3.15 20.90 -32.92
N ASP A 32 -2.50 22.08 -32.85
CA ASP A 32 -2.95 23.21 -33.68
C ASP A 32 -1.85 23.97 -34.43
N PRO A 33 -1.79 23.81 -35.76
CA PRO A 33 -0.84 24.56 -36.59
C PRO A 33 -1.15 26.07 -36.62
N GLU A 34 -2.43 26.47 -36.68
CA GLU A 34 -2.80 27.89 -36.81
C GLU A 34 -2.43 28.73 -35.58
N VAL A 35 -2.61 28.19 -34.38
CA VAL A 35 -2.24 28.91 -33.15
C VAL A 35 -0.74 28.81 -32.93
N ALA A 36 -0.14 27.64 -33.18
CA ALA A 36 1.31 27.48 -33.04
C ALA A 36 2.10 28.43 -33.94
N ARG A 37 1.61 28.71 -35.16
CA ARG A 37 2.22 29.68 -36.09
C ARG A 37 2.36 31.09 -35.49
N VAL A 38 1.49 31.46 -34.56
CA VAL A 38 1.52 32.76 -33.88
C VAL A 38 2.24 32.65 -32.52
N ALA A 39 1.95 31.58 -31.78
CA ALA A 39 2.41 31.44 -30.40
C ALA A 39 3.88 31.05 -30.28
N VAL A 40 4.40 30.20 -31.19
CA VAL A 40 5.80 29.75 -31.14
C VAL A 40 6.77 30.93 -31.39
N PRO A 41 6.58 31.79 -32.41
CA PRO A 41 7.41 32.98 -32.57
C PRO A 41 7.41 33.91 -31.34
N ARG A 42 6.26 34.09 -30.68
CA ARG A 42 6.17 34.92 -29.46
C ARG A 42 6.82 34.27 -28.26
N LEU A 43 6.78 32.95 -28.15
CA LEU A 43 7.50 32.22 -27.13
C LEU A 43 9.02 32.27 -27.35
N VAL A 44 9.47 32.18 -28.61
CA VAL A 44 10.88 32.37 -28.99
C VAL A 44 11.34 33.78 -28.63
N GLN A 45 10.53 34.80 -28.95
CA GLN A 45 10.79 36.18 -28.56
C GLN A 45 10.88 36.32 -27.03
N PHE A 46 9.92 35.77 -26.29
CA PHE A 46 9.95 35.75 -24.82
C PHE A 46 11.22 35.08 -24.28
N ALA A 47 11.59 33.91 -24.79
CA ALA A 47 12.78 33.19 -24.37
C ALA A 47 14.07 33.98 -24.65
N HIS A 48 14.11 34.72 -25.77
CA HIS A 48 15.24 35.58 -26.11
C HIS A 48 15.34 36.81 -25.18
N GLU A 49 14.23 37.51 -24.97
CA GLU A 49 14.14 38.68 -24.09
C GLU A 49 14.51 38.34 -22.63
N GLN A 50 14.20 37.12 -22.19
CA GLN A 50 14.55 36.61 -20.86
C GLN A 50 15.95 35.97 -20.78
N GLY A 51 16.73 36.01 -21.87
CA GLY A 51 18.10 35.49 -21.92
C GLY A 51 18.22 33.97 -21.87
N LEU A 52 17.15 33.23 -22.17
CA LEU A 52 17.15 31.75 -22.22
C LEU A 52 17.80 31.23 -23.51
N ILE A 53 17.65 31.98 -24.61
CA ILE A 53 18.25 31.68 -25.91
C ILE A 53 18.94 32.93 -26.51
N PRO A 54 20.11 32.79 -27.14
CA PRO A 54 20.94 33.93 -27.52
C PRO A 54 20.54 34.62 -28.84
N LEU A 55 20.01 33.92 -29.84
CA LEU A 55 19.72 34.45 -31.18
C LEU A 55 18.22 34.59 -31.48
N GLY A 56 17.34 34.18 -30.57
CA GLY A 56 15.89 34.33 -30.73
C GLY A 56 15.33 33.55 -31.92
N THR A 57 15.83 32.33 -32.12
CA THR A 57 15.36 31.43 -33.19
C THR A 57 14.66 30.19 -32.62
N GLU A 58 13.73 29.62 -33.38
CA GLU A 58 13.06 28.37 -32.99
C GLU A 58 14.05 27.20 -32.87
N VAL A 59 15.09 27.17 -33.70
CA VAL A 59 16.15 26.15 -33.66
C VAL A 59 16.84 26.13 -32.29
N GLU A 60 17.13 27.30 -31.73
CA GLU A 60 17.73 27.39 -30.40
C GLU A 60 16.75 27.05 -29.28
N LEU A 61 15.47 27.41 -29.43
CA LEU A 61 14.45 26.99 -28.46
C LEU A 61 14.35 25.46 -28.40
N ARG A 62 14.37 24.79 -29.57
CA ARG A 62 14.39 23.32 -29.65
C ARG A 62 15.64 22.74 -28.98
N ALA A 63 16.81 23.25 -29.32
CA ALA A 63 18.06 22.82 -28.70
C ALA A 63 18.09 23.09 -27.18
N TRP A 64 17.43 24.15 -26.71
CA TRP A 64 17.32 24.47 -25.29
C TRP A 64 16.39 23.51 -24.54
N LEU A 65 15.28 23.08 -25.18
CA LEU A 65 14.39 22.07 -24.63
C LEU A 65 15.05 20.68 -24.56
N GLU A 66 15.94 20.36 -25.50
CA GLU A 66 16.70 19.09 -25.50
C GLU A 66 17.79 19.01 -24.41
N ARG A 67 18.41 20.14 -24.04
CA ARG A 67 19.66 20.16 -23.25
C ARG A 67 19.51 20.04 -21.74
N ALA A 68 18.31 20.11 -21.18
CA ALA A 68 18.16 20.00 -19.72
C ALA A 68 16.82 19.38 -19.32
N PRO A 69 16.81 18.34 -18.47
CA PRO A 69 15.57 17.77 -17.95
C PRO A 69 14.84 18.74 -17.02
N VAL A 70 13.52 18.61 -16.94
CA VAL A 70 12.69 19.28 -15.92
C VAL A 70 13.20 18.84 -14.54
N PRO A 71 13.47 19.75 -13.58
CA PRO A 71 13.57 19.33 -12.19
C PRO A 71 12.24 18.67 -11.85
N ALA A 72 12.28 17.38 -11.50
CA ALA A 72 11.12 16.60 -11.08
C ALA A 72 10.57 17.19 -9.77
N ASN A 73 9.90 18.33 -9.86
CA ASN A 73 9.19 18.90 -8.73
C ASN A 73 8.07 17.90 -8.41
N ARG A 74 8.07 17.41 -7.17
CA ARG A 74 7.08 16.45 -6.68
C ARG A 74 5.69 17.02 -6.95
N ARG A 75 4.97 16.41 -7.89
CA ARG A 75 3.57 16.69 -8.18
C ARG A 75 2.81 16.64 -6.85
N PRO A 76 2.07 17.69 -6.44
CA PRO A 76 1.13 17.56 -5.35
C PRO A 76 0.05 16.57 -5.80
N PRO A 77 -0.06 15.37 -5.22
CA PRO A 77 -1.11 14.44 -5.62
C PRO A 77 -2.46 14.95 -5.11
N GLY A 78 -3.54 14.67 -5.87
CA GLY A 78 -4.90 14.70 -5.32
C GLY A 78 -5.65 16.03 -5.32
N LEU A 79 -5.23 17.06 -6.08
CA LEU A 79 -6.07 18.24 -6.30
C LEU A 79 -6.98 18.03 -7.51
N SER A 80 -8.27 18.30 -7.34
CA SER A 80 -9.20 18.52 -8.46
C SER A 80 -8.87 19.85 -9.17
N PHE A 81 -9.34 20.01 -10.40
CA PHE A 81 -9.21 21.29 -11.11
C PHE A 81 -9.89 22.45 -10.37
N GLY A 82 -10.98 22.18 -9.64
CA GLY A 82 -11.65 23.19 -8.81
C GLY A 82 -10.73 23.73 -7.72
N GLU A 83 -10.15 22.83 -6.93
CA GLU A 83 -9.25 23.16 -5.82
C GLU A 83 -7.96 23.83 -6.30
N LEU A 84 -7.41 23.37 -7.44
CA LEU A 84 -6.27 24.05 -8.07
C LEU A 84 -6.62 25.50 -8.42
N MET A 85 -7.78 25.72 -9.04
CA MET A 85 -8.21 27.07 -9.41
C MET A 85 -8.47 27.96 -8.21
N ASP A 86 -9.00 27.43 -7.11
CA ASP A 86 -9.19 28.18 -5.86
C ASP A 86 -7.85 28.55 -5.21
N ARG A 87 -6.87 27.65 -5.30
CA ARG A 87 -5.51 27.87 -4.81
C ARG A 87 -4.76 28.92 -5.65
N VAL A 88 -4.86 28.85 -6.98
CA VAL A 88 -4.28 29.84 -7.90
C VAL A 88 -4.94 31.21 -7.70
N ALA A 89 -6.26 31.24 -7.45
CA ALA A 89 -6.99 32.49 -7.26
C ALA A 89 -6.72 33.17 -5.90
N GLU A 90 -6.13 32.48 -4.92
CA GLU A 90 -5.75 33.03 -3.61
C GLU A 90 -6.89 33.81 -2.93
N ARG A 91 -8.08 33.20 -2.85
CA ARG A 91 -9.32 33.79 -2.30
C ARG A 91 -9.90 34.98 -3.08
N ARG A 92 -9.36 35.29 -4.27
CA ARG A 92 -9.94 36.28 -5.20
C ARG A 92 -10.97 35.59 -6.10
N PRO A 93 -11.98 36.32 -6.64
CA PRO A 93 -12.87 35.75 -7.65
C PRO A 93 -12.07 35.27 -8.87
N VAL A 94 -12.32 34.04 -9.32
CA VAL A 94 -11.65 33.43 -10.49
C VAL A 94 -11.72 34.31 -11.73
N LYS A 95 -12.82 35.04 -11.91
CA LYS A 95 -12.98 36.02 -13.00
C LYS A 95 -11.87 37.08 -13.00
N ARG A 96 -11.44 37.55 -11.82
CA ARG A 96 -10.36 38.53 -11.69
C ARG A 96 -9.00 37.96 -12.08
N LEU A 97 -8.70 36.72 -11.70
CA LEU A 97 -7.49 36.00 -12.16
C LEU A 97 -7.46 35.89 -13.69
N ILE A 98 -8.61 35.53 -14.29
CA ILE A 98 -8.73 35.43 -15.75
C ILE A 98 -8.50 36.78 -16.44
N ASP A 99 -9.20 37.83 -15.99
CA ASP A 99 -9.18 39.13 -16.65
C ASP A 99 -7.85 39.88 -16.44
N ALA A 100 -7.26 39.78 -15.24
CA ALA A 100 -6.08 40.55 -14.85
C ALA A 100 -4.75 39.83 -15.11
N GLU A 101 -4.74 38.49 -15.18
CA GLU A 101 -3.48 37.73 -15.24
C GLU A 101 -3.44 36.79 -16.45
N LEU A 102 -4.43 35.91 -16.62
CA LEU A 102 -4.37 34.91 -17.70
C LEU A 102 -4.63 35.48 -19.09
N ARG A 103 -5.57 36.42 -19.27
CA ARG A 103 -5.86 37.02 -20.59
C ARG A 103 -4.70 37.89 -21.10
N PRO A 104 -4.04 38.73 -20.27
CA PRO A 104 -2.81 39.41 -20.67
C PRO A 104 -1.72 38.44 -21.15
N LEU A 105 -1.52 37.31 -20.44
CA LEU A 105 -0.57 36.27 -20.87
C LEU A 105 -0.97 35.62 -22.19
N CYS A 106 -2.26 35.38 -22.44
CA CYS A 106 -2.73 34.87 -23.74
C CYS A 106 -2.28 35.81 -24.86
N ARG A 107 -2.50 37.12 -24.68
CA ARG A 107 -2.11 38.13 -25.66
C ARG A 107 -0.61 38.21 -25.82
N GLN A 108 0.16 38.18 -24.73
CA GLN A 108 1.62 38.19 -24.79
C GLN A 108 2.15 36.99 -25.57
N LEU A 109 1.61 35.79 -25.34
CA LEU A 109 2.05 34.55 -25.97
C LEU A 109 1.38 34.25 -27.31
N GLY A 110 0.47 35.10 -27.80
CA GLY A 110 -0.24 34.85 -29.06
C GLY A 110 -1.21 33.66 -29.01
N LEU A 111 -1.69 33.32 -27.81
CA LEU A 111 -2.67 32.27 -27.56
C LEU A 111 -4.10 32.84 -27.60
N PRO A 112 -5.13 32.04 -27.95
CA PRO A 112 -6.53 32.47 -27.91
C PRO A 112 -6.96 32.96 -26.51
N ASP A 113 -7.88 33.92 -26.44
CA ASP A 113 -8.39 34.41 -25.17
C ASP A 113 -9.14 33.32 -24.37
N VAL A 114 -8.92 33.31 -23.06
CA VAL A 114 -9.60 32.42 -22.11
C VAL A 114 -10.81 33.08 -21.47
N GLN A 115 -11.86 32.30 -21.21
CA GLN A 115 -13.14 32.77 -20.66
C GLN A 115 -13.51 32.04 -19.35
N ALA A 116 -14.22 32.73 -18.45
CA ALA A 116 -14.70 32.15 -17.19
C ALA A 116 -15.59 30.91 -17.38
N SER A 117 -16.37 30.87 -18.46
CA SER A 117 -17.20 29.72 -18.85
C SER A 117 -16.38 28.44 -19.08
N MET A 118 -15.13 28.55 -19.52
CA MET A 118 -14.23 27.40 -19.70
C MET A 118 -13.80 26.82 -18.35
N VAL A 119 -13.56 27.68 -17.35
CA VAL A 119 -13.25 27.25 -15.98
C VAL A 119 -14.46 26.57 -15.35
N SER A 120 -15.65 27.18 -15.44
CA SER A 120 -16.90 26.56 -14.93
C SER A 120 -17.11 25.17 -15.52
N ARG A 121 -16.98 25.03 -16.86
CA ARG A 121 -17.15 23.72 -17.54
C ARG A 121 -16.12 22.68 -17.11
N LEU A 122 -14.87 23.07 -16.85
CA LEU A 122 -13.82 22.15 -16.37
C LEU A 122 -13.97 21.82 -14.88
N ARG A 123 -14.58 22.71 -14.08
CA ARG A 123 -14.95 22.43 -12.69
C ARG A 123 -16.09 21.42 -12.60
N ASP A 124 -17.13 21.59 -13.42
CA ASP A 124 -18.29 20.70 -13.43
C ASP A 124 -17.93 19.30 -13.95
N ARG A 125 -17.17 19.23 -15.06
CA ARG A 125 -16.67 17.99 -15.63
C ARG A 125 -15.31 18.20 -16.26
N PHE A 126 -14.27 17.64 -15.65
CA PHE A 126 -12.91 17.76 -16.17
C PHE A 126 -12.72 16.93 -17.45
N ALA A 127 -12.98 17.57 -18.59
CA ALA A 127 -12.77 17.00 -19.91
C ALA A 127 -12.09 18.04 -20.83
N PRO A 128 -10.75 18.05 -20.93
CA PRO A 128 -9.99 18.97 -21.78
C PRO A 128 -10.01 18.52 -23.25
N ASN A 129 -11.21 18.29 -23.79
CA ASN A 129 -11.44 17.75 -25.13
C ASN A 129 -11.58 18.82 -26.22
N THR A 130 -11.76 20.09 -25.84
CA THR A 130 -11.88 21.22 -26.78
C THR A 130 -10.60 22.06 -26.79
N ARG A 131 -10.30 22.66 -27.94
CA ARG A 131 -9.18 23.59 -28.17
C ARG A 131 -9.08 24.69 -27.11
N GLY A 132 -10.19 25.35 -26.78
CA GLY A 132 -10.24 26.41 -25.77
C GLY A 132 -9.90 25.94 -24.35
N LYS A 133 -10.38 24.75 -23.93
CA LYS A 133 -10.03 24.17 -22.62
C LYS A 133 -8.55 23.79 -22.53
N ARG A 134 -7.98 23.21 -23.60
CA ARG A 134 -6.55 22.88 -23.65
C ARG A 134 -5.69 24.14 -23.60
N ASN A 135 -6.12 25.21 -24.28
CA ASN A 135 -5.44 26.49 -24.23
C ASN A 135 -5.47 27.12 -22.83
N LEU A 136 -6.61 27.06 -22.13
CA LEU A 136 -6.70 27.48 -20.73
C LEU A 136 -5.68 26.76 -19.84
N LEU A 137 -5.53 25.44 -20.00
CA LEU A 137 -4.53 24.68 -19.25
C LEU A 137 -3.09 25.07 -19.60
N ARG A 138 -2.78 25.37 -20.88
CA ARG A 138 -1.44 25.84 -21.30
C ARG A 138 -1.08 27.19 -20.67
N VAL A 139 -2.02 28.14 -20.71
CA VAL A 139 -1.82 29.47 -20.11
C VAL A 139 -1.69 29.37 -18.59
N LEU A 140 -2.47 28.46 -17.97
CA LEU A 140 -2.37 28.19 -16.55
C LEU A 140 -1.00 27.57 -16.19
N ALA A 141 -0.50 26.62 -16.98
CA ALA A 141 0.83 26.04 -16.79
C ALA A 141 1.93 27.11 -16.88
N PHE A 142 1.84 28.00 -17.87
CA PHE A 142 2.77 29.13 -18.03
C PHE A 142 2.75 30.04 -16.79
N TRP A 143 1.56 30.43 -16.34
CA TRP A 143 1.38 31.27 -15.16
C TRP A 143 1.97 30.61 -13.91
N ILE A 144 1.71 29.31 -13.71
CA ILE A 144 2.24 28.56 -12.57
C ILE A 144 3.77 28.49 -12.65
N GLY A 145 4.34 28.20 -13.82
CA GLY A 145 5.79 28.19 -14.01
C GLY A 145 6.43 29.56 -13.72
N LEU A 146 5.74 30.66 -14.05
CA LEU A 146 6.24 32.02 -13.84
C LEU A 146 6.15 32.47 -12.37
N HIS A 147 5.05 32.17 -11.68
CA HIS A 147 4.77 32.73 -10.34
C HIS A 147 4.93 31.74 -9.19
N ARG A 148 4.78 30.44 -9.47
CA ARG A 148 4.74 29.35 -8.49
C ARG A 148 5.45 28.08 -9.02
N PRO A 149 6.71 28.16 -9.51
CA PRO A 149 7.39 27.02 -10.14
C PRO A 149 7.54 25.80 -9.21
N ALA A 150 7.60 26.03 -7.90
CA ALA A 150 7.64 24.96 -6.89
C ALA A 150 6.36 24.10 -6.84
N TRP A 151 5.24 24.53 -7.45
CA TRP A 151 3.99 23.76 -7.45
C TRP A 151 3.99 22.59 -8.44
N GLY A 152 4.86 22.59 -9.45
CA GLY A 152 5.06 21.42 -10.33
C GLY A 152 3.88 21.05 -11.25
N TRP A 153 2.91 21.95 -11.47
CA TRP A 153 1.78 21.73 -12.37
C TRP A 153 2.09 22.19 -13.80
N ASP A 154 2.85 21.37 -14.53
CA ASP A 154 3.08 21.54 -15.97
C ASP A 154 1.83 21.16 -16.80
N TYR A 155 1.86 21.48 -18.09
CA TYR A 155 0.73 21.25 -18.99
C TYR A 155 0.33 19.76 -19.08
N PRO A 156 1.26 18.78 -19.21
CA PRO A 156 0.91 17.37 -19.11
C PRO A 156 0.27 16.97 -17.78
N ALA A 157 0.77 17.48 -16.64
CA ALA A 157 0.20 17.22 -15.32
C ALA A 157 -1.21 17.80 -15.20
N LEU A 158 -1.45 18.99 -15.74
CA LEU A 158 -2.78 19.59 -15.79
C LEU A 158 -3.76 18.77 -16.64
N LEU A 159 -3.31 18.18 -17.76
CA LEU A 159 -4.17 17.30 -18.57
C LEU A 159 -4.57 16.02 -17.83
N GLN A 160 -3.75 15.56 -16.88
CA GLN A 160 -3.98 14.36 -16.09
C GLN A 160 -4.91 14.59 -14.88
N LEU A 161 -5.33 15.83 -14.59
CA LEU A 161 -6.23 16.14 -13.46
C LEU A 161 -7.58 15.40 -13.50
N GLY A 162 -8.00 14.88 -14.66
CA GLY A 162 -9.21 14.03 -14.78
C GLY A 162 -8.95 12.54 -14.99
N VAL A 163 -7.69 12.13 -15.12
CA VAL A 163 -7.29 10.72 -15.20
C VAL A 163 -6.75 10.23 -13.86
N ALA A 164 -6.21 11.15 -13.03
CA ALA A 164 -5.59 10.86 -11.73
C ALA A 164 -6.39 11.37 -10.53
N ALA A 165 -7.51 12.08 -10.73
CA ALA A 165 -8.47 12.27 -9.66
C ALA A 165 -9.28 10.97 -9.56
N GLU A 166 -9.05 10.19 -8.51
CA GLU A 166 -10.17 9.44 -7.94
C GLU A 166 -11.36 10.41 -7.91
N PRO A 167 -12.56 10.02 -8.38
CA PRO A 167 -13.73 10.88 -8.20
C PRO A 167 -13.73 11.34 -6.76
N SER A 168 -13.72 12.67 -6.53
CA SER A 168 -13.76 13.24 -5.18
C SER A 168 -14.86 12.46 -4.46
N PRO A 169 -14.52 11.71 -3.39
CA PRO A 169 -15.49 10.85 -2.77
C PRO A 169 -16.68 11.73 -2.42
N ASP A 170 -17.89 11.30 -2.80
CA ASP A 170 -19.08 12.00 -2.34
C ASP A 170 -19.06 11.84 -0.82
N LEU A 171 -18.72 12.91 -0.08
CA LEU A 171 -18.41 12.88 1.34
C LEU A 171 -19.50 13.62 2.12
N ASP A 172 -19.92 13.04 3.24
CA ASP A 172 -20.91 13.66 4.12
C ASP A 172 -20.23 14.65 5.06
N SER A 173 -20.56 15.93 4.93
CA SER A 173 -19.95 16.98 5.75
C SER A 173 -20.39 16.94 7.22
N ALA A 174 -21.53 16.31 7.52
CA ALA A 174 -22.17 16.31 8.85
C ALA A 174 -22.04 14.98 9.60
N ASP A 175 -21.51 13.94 8.96
CA ASP A 175 -21.46 12.58 9.49
C ASP A 175 -20.13 11.91 9.14
N GLY A 176 -19.60 11.10 10.04
CA GLY A 176 -18.32 10.42 9.84
C GLY A 176 -17.70 9.93 11.13
N VAL A 177 -16.37 9.94 11.17
CA VAL A 177 -15.57 9.52 12.32
C VAL A 177 -14.91 10.75 12.93
N ARG A 178 -15.05 10.95 14.24
CA ARG A 178 -14.38 12.02 14.97
C ARG A 178 -13.36 11.45 15.94
N LEU A 179 -12.15 11.99 15.88
CA LEU A 179 -11.09 11.75 16.86
C LEU A 179 -11.09 12.89 17.88
N ALA A 180 -10.78 12.56 19.13
CA ALA A 180 -10.48 13.51 20.17
C ALA A 180 -9.16 13.13 20.85
N PHE A 181 -8.26 14.09 21.01
CA PHE A 181 -6.93 13.92 21.58
C PHE A 181 -6.81 14.69 22.89
N ARG A 182 -6.28 14.03 23.92
CA ARG A 182 -6.01 14.64 25.22
C ARG A 182 -4.61 14.29 25.69
N ILE A 183 -3.88 15.32 26.11
CA ILE A 183 -2.55 15.20 26.69
C ILE A 183 -2.70 15.11 28.22
N ALA A 184 -2.18 14.05 28.82
CA ALA A 184 -2.04 13.95 30.28
C ALA A 184 -0.75 14.65 30.69
N LEU A 185 -0.87 15.90 31.15
CA LEU A 185 0.27 16.71 31.55
C LEU A 185 0.85 16.22 32.88
N ARG A 186 2.18 16.16 32.92
CA ARG A 186 3.01 16.14 34.14
C ARG A 186 3.99 17.31 34.08
N ASP A 187 4.51 17.75 35.21
CA ASP A 187 5.27 19.00 35.39
C ASP A 187 6.24 19.33 34.24
N GLY A 188 6.21 20.57 33.74
CA GLY A 188 7.22 21.12 32.83
C GLY A 188 6.76 21.55 31.43
N LEU A 189 5.58 21.13 30.95
CA LEU A 189 5.03 21.55 29.64
C LEU A 189 3.73 22.37 29.82
N SER A 190 3.60 23.47 29.08
CA SER A 190 2.32 24.18 28.95
C SER A 190 1.34 23.39 28.08
N GLU A 191 0.09 23.22 28.54
CA GLU A 191 -1.00 22.59 27.79
C GLU A 191 -1.15 23.17 26.38
N ALA A 192 -1.04 24.50 26.27
CA ALA A 192 -1.18 25.23 25.01
C ALA A 192 -0.07 24.87 24.01
N GLU A 193 1.16 24.70 24.48
CA GLU A 193 2.30 24.33 23.64
C GLU A 193 2.15 22.90 23.10
N GLY A 194 1.72 21.97 23.96
CA GLY A 194 1.46 20.59 23.56
C GLY A 194 0.34 20.46 22.52
N LEU A 195 -0.76 21.20 22.71
CA LEU A 195 -1.89 21.19 21.77
C LEU A 195 -1.55 21.82 20.43
N GLU A 196 -0.80 22.93 20.42
CA GLU A 196 -0.39 23.59 19.17
C GLU A 196 0.56 22.71 18.37
N TRP A 197 1.56 22.10 19.03
CA TRP A 197 2.43 21.11 18.39
C TRP A 197 1.63 19.96 17.79
N LEU A 198 0.67 19.39 18.54
CA LEU A 198 -0.13 18.28 18.06
C LEU A 198 -0.99 18.67 16.84
N ARG A 199 -1.50 19.90 16.82
CA ARG A 199 -2.25 20.47 15.68
C ARG A 199 -1.40 20.53 14.42
N GLU A 200 -0.18 21.03 14.53
CA GLU A 200 0.77 21.11 13.43
C GLU A 200 1.17 19.71 12.92
N GLU A 201 1.46 18.78 13.84
CA GLU A 201 1.82 17.41 13.50
C GLU A 201 0.68 16.63 12.85
N LEU A 202 -0.56 16.81 13.29
CA LEU A 202 -1.73 16.20 12.66
C LEU A 202 -1.93 16.75 11.24
N ALA A 203 -1.77 18.05 11.03
CA ALA A 203 -1.82 18.64 9.70
C ALA A 203 -0.70 18.12 8.80
N ALA A 204 0.52 17.94 9.33
CA ALA A 204 1.63 17.33 8.61
C ALA A 204 1.38 15.85 8.29
N SER A 205 0.81 15.10 9.24
CA SER A 205 0.46 13.69 9.10
C SER A 205 -0.63 13.49 8.04
N CYS A 206 -1.64 14.36 7.99
CA CYS A 206 -2.66 14.34 6.91
C CYS A 206 -2.00 14.46 5.53
N ARG A 207 -1.04 15.38 5.37
CA ARG A 207 -0.29 15.54 4.11
C ARG A 207 0.57 14.32 3.80
N GLY A 208 1.29 13.79 4.79
CA GLY A 208 2.16 12.63 4.63
C GLY A 208 1.41 11.36 4.24
N LEU A 209 0.21 11.16 4.80
CA LEU A 209 -0.67 10.03 4.50
C LEU A 209 -1.51 10.22 3.22
N GLY A 210 -1.40 11.36 2.54
CA GLY A 210 -2.21 11.68 1.36
C GLY A 210 -3.70 11.91 1.65
N LEU A 211 -4.05 12.28 2.88
CA LEU A 211 -5.43 12.56 3.32
C LEU A 211 -5.83 14.00 2.96
N PHE A 212 -5.70 14.37 1.69
CA PHE A 212 -5.93 15.75 1.22
C PHE A 212 -7.38 16.23 1.38
N HIS A 213 -8.32 15.30 1.52
CA HIS A 213 -9.72 15.59 1.81
C HIS A 213 -9.95 16.09 3.26
N LEU A 214 -8.93 16.03 4.13
CA LEU A 214 -8.95 16.61 5.47
C LEU A 214 -8.25 17.96 5.45
N GLY A 215 -9.05 19.03 5.31
CA GLY A 215 -8.57 20.40 5.40
C GLY A 215 -8.30 20.84 6.85
N PRO A 216 -7.54 21.94 7.06
CA PRO A 216 -7.24 22.47 8.39
C PRO A 216 -8.49 22.79 9.23
N GLU A 217 -9.60 23.13 8.58
CA GLU A 217 -10.90 23.42 9.22
C GLU A 217 -11.52 22.21 9.91
N ARG A 218 -11.06 21.00 9.60
CA ARG A 218 -11.49 19.76 10.24
C ARG A 218 -10.74 19.49 11.55
N ILE A 219 -9.72 20.28 11.86
CA ILE A 219 -8.94 20.21 13.10
C ILE A 219 -9.35 21.37 13.99
N ALA A 220 -10.04 21.07 15.09
CA ALA A 220 -10.54 22.08 16.03
C ALA A 220 -9.96 21.85 17.42
N VAL A 221 -9.77 22.91 18.20
CA VAL A 221 -9.37 22.82 19.60
C VAL A 221 -10.49 23.41 20.46
N ALA A 222 -10.95 22.65 21.46
CA ALA A 222 -11.94 23.11 22.41
C ALA A 222 -11.70 22.48 23.78
N ALA A 223 -11.71 23.31 24.83
CA ALA A 223 -11.59 22.89 26.23
C ALA A 223 -10.43 21.91 26.51
N GLY A 224 -9.21 22.25 26.05
CA GLY A 224 -8.02 21.41 26.27
C GLY A 224 -7.99 20.11 25.44
N THR A 225 -8.94 19.93 24.53
CA THR A 225 -9.05 18.75 23.66
C THR A 225 -8.93 19.17 22.20
N LEU A 226 -8.13 18.43 21.43
CA LEU A 226 -8.05 18.60 19.98
C LEU A 226 -8.93 17.58 19.29
N TYR A 227 -9.76 18.03 18.35
CA TYR A 227 -10.69 17.21 17.58
C TYR A 227 -10.32 17.18 16.11
N VAL A 228 -10.47 16.01 15.48
CA VAL A 228 -10.34 15.84 14.02
C VAL A 228 -11.60 15.17 13.51
N SER A 229 -12.30 15.78 12.54
CA SER A 229 -13.51 15.20 11.94
C SER A 229 -13.24 14.68 10.53
N VAL A 230 -13.38 13.36 10.36
CA VAL A 230 -13.15 12.63 9.09
C VAL A 230 -14.51 12.24 8.49
N PRO A 231 -14.96 12.86 7.40
CA PRO A 231 -16.28 12.61 6.84
C PRO A 231 -16.40 11.20 6.23
N ARG A 232 -17.59 10.57 6.33
CA ARG A 232 -17.86 9.28 5.66
C ARG A 232 -18.27 9.47 4.20
N SER A 233 -18.35 8.38 3.44
CA SER A 233 -18.94 8.39 2.10
C SER A 233 -20.47 8.59 2.14
N ARG A 234 -21.00 9.44 1.25
CA ARG A 234 -22.42 9.61 0.93
C ARG A 234 -22.89 8.47 0.04
N ARG A 235 -23.45 7.44 0.68
CA ARG A 235 -24.27 6.37 0.07
C ARG A 235 -25.37 6.01 1.09
N ASN A 236 -26.09 4.91 0.86
CA ASN A 236 -27.19 4.44 1.73
C ASN A 236 -26.84 4.55 3.24
N PRO A 237 -27.47 5.46 4.01
CA PRO A 237 -27.00 5.86 5.34
C PRO A 237 -26.97 4.74 6.40
N GLU A 238 -27.62 3.60 6.15
CA GLU A 238 -27.68 2.47 7.09
C GLU A 238 -26.51 1.47 6.97
N ASP A 239 -25.61 1.63 5.99
CA ASP A 239 -24.49 0.71 5.79
C ASP A 239 -23.26 1.10 6.64
N ALA A 240 -22.94 0.27 7.63
CA ALA A 240 -21.76 0.45 8.49
C ALA A 240 -20.44 0.51 7.69
N LEU A 241 -20.38 -0.12 6.51
CA LEU A 241 -19.21 -0.06 5.64
C LEU A 241 -18.95 1.33 5.04
N LEU A 242 -19.89 2.27 5.14
CA LEU A 242 -19.66 3.66 4.73
C LEU A 242 -18.64 4.39 5.60
N TYR A 243 -18.45 3.94 6.84
CA TYR A 243 -17.44 4.47 7.73
C TYR A 243 -16.05 3.88 7.46
N SER A 244 -15.90 2.85 6.62
CA SER A 244 -14.64 2.10 6.46
C SER A 244 -13.44 3.00 6.10
N ARG A 245 -13.58 3.87 5.08
CA ARG A 245 -12.51 4.79 4.65
C ARG A 245 -12.21 5.81 5.75
N ALA A 246 -13.25 6.43 6.31
CA ALA A 246 -13.11 7.43 7.36
C ALA A 246 -12.45 6.87 8.63
N LEU A 247 -12.82 5.64 9.01
CA LEU A 247 -12.27 4.95 10.17
C LEU A 247 -10.82 4.54 9.95
N ARG A 248 -10.49 3.99 8.78
CA ARG A 248 -9.10 3.70 8.40
C ARG A 248 -8.23 4.95 8.52
N ASP A 249 -8.68 6.06 7.94
CA ASP A 249 -7.94 7.32 7.89
C ASP A 249 -7.78 7.91 9.31
N ALA A 250 -8.84 7.83 10.13
CA ALA A 250 -8.80 8.18 11.54
C ALA A 250 -7.75 7.36 12.31
N VAL A 251 -7.78 6.03 12.17
CA VAL A 251 -6.85 5.13 12.84
C VAL A 251 -5.40 5.39 12.41
N ALA A 252 -5.16 5.65 11.12
CA ALA A 252 -3.84 5.99 10.62
C ALA A 252 -3.31 7.31 11.21
N LEU A 253 -4.18 8.32 11.36
CA LEU A 253 -3.83 9.58 12.03
C LEU A 253 -3.54 9.39 13.52
N ALA A 254 -4.36 8.60 14.21
CA ALA A 254 -4.12 8.27 15.62
C ALA A 254 -2.77 7.57 15.81
N HIS A 255 -2.44 6.61 14.94
CA HIS A 255 -1.16 5.91 14.94
C HIS A 255 0.02 6.87 14.72
N GLN A 256 -0.03 7.74 13.70
CA GLN A 256 1.01 8.74 13.45
C GLN A 256 1.21 9.67 14.66
N ALA A 257 0.12 10.18 15.23
CA ALA A 257 0.18 11.08 16.37
C ALA A 257 0.80 10.42 17.61
N LEU A 258 0.38 9.19 17.94
CA LEU A 258 0.88 8.46 19.11
C LEU A 258 2.38 8.14 19.03
N VAL A 259 2.86 7.69 17.87
CA VAL A 259 4.29 7.40 17.68
C VAL A 259 5.09 8.70 17.71
N ARG A 260 4.67 9.74 16.97
CA ARG A 260 5.38 11.03 16.94
C ARG A 260 5.44 11.68 18.31
N TRP A 261 4.37 11.58 19.09
CA TRP A 261 4.35 12.03 20.49
C TRP A 261 5.40 11.29 21.33
N SER A 262 5.49 9.96 21.17
CA SER A 262 6.42 9.11 21.91
C SER A 262 7.90 9.38 21.57
N LEU A 263 8.18 9.88 20.36
CA LEU A 263 9.54 10.20 19.89
C LEU A 263 10.00 11.61 20.26
N ARG A 264 9.15 12.43 20.88
CA ARG A 264 9.47 13.81 21.26
C ARG A 264 10.22 13.86 22.58
N ASP A 265 11.11 14.84 22.72
CA ASP A 265 12.00 15.00 23.89
C ASP A 265 11.24 15.27 25.21
N PHE A 266 10.05 15.88 25.17
CA PHE A 266 9.16 16.05 26.35
C PHE A 266 8.03 15.01 26.44
N GLY A 267 7.92 14.10 25.47
CA GLY A 267 6.91 13.04 25.47
C GLY A 267 7.19 11.96 26.53
N VAL A 268 8.42 11.90 27.02
CA VAL A 268 8.86 10.95 28.05
C VAL A 268 8.15 11.27 29.38
N GLY A 269 7.18 10.42 29.76
CA GLY A 269 6.42 10.56 31.00
C GLY A 269 5.06 11.28 30.86
N GLN A 270 4.71 11.80 29.69
CA GLN A 270 3.39 12.38 29.39
C GLN A 270 2.62 11.50 28.41
N ALA A 271 1.40 11.08 28.77
CA ALA A 271 0.60 10.18 27.96
C ALA A 271 -0.35 10.93 27.00
N LEU A 272 -0.33 10.58 25.71
CA LEU A 272 -1.34 10.99 24.75
C LEU A 272 -2.45 9.94 24.69
N THR A 273 -3.70 10.36 24.91
CA THR A 273 -4.89 9.51 24.77
C THR A 273 -5.72 9.96 23.57
N VAL A 274 -6.19 9.00 22.78
CA VAL A 274 -7.07 9.21 21.63
C VAL A 274 -8.41 8.50 21.86
N ALA A 275 -9.51 9.23 21.69
CA ALA A 275 -10.86 8.66 21.64
C ALA A 275 -11.41 8.76 20.22
N ILE A 276 -12.07 7.72 19.73
CA ILE A 276 -12.64 7.65 18.37
C ILE A 276 -14.11 7.25 18.47
N ALA A 277 -14.98 8.08 17.88
CA ALA A 277 -16.42 7.81 17.77
C ALA A 277 -16.88 8.01 16.32
N ALA A 278 -17.93 7.31 15.92
CA ALA A 278 -18.51 7.41 14.57
C ALA A 278 -20.01 7.71 14.66
N GLY A 279 -20.51 8.48 13.70
CA GLY A 279 -21.91 8.92 13.62
C GLY A 279 -22.03 10.42 13.31
N PRO A 280 -23.25 10.98 13.45
CA PRO A 280 -23.51 12.39 13.23
C PRO A 280 -22.66 13.26 14.16
N PHE A 281 -21.88 14.17 13.58
CA PHE A 281 -20.89 14.97 14.30
C PHE A 281 -21.47 15.83 15.43
N ALA A 282 -22.75 16.21 15.33
CA ALA A 282 -23.43 17.01 16.35
C ALA A 282 -23.59 16.29 17.70
N GLY A 283 -23.56 14.95 17.72
CA GLY A 283 -23.81 14.15 18.93
C GLY A 283 -22.59 13.48 19.56
N LEU A 284 -21.40 13.57 18.95
CA LEU A 284 -20.26 12.73 19.37
C LEU A 284 -19.50 13.26 20.60
N ASP A 285 -19.58 14.57 20.88
CA ASP A 285 -18.69 15.23 21.84
C ASP A 285 -18.86 14.68 23.28
N THR A 286 -20.08 14.37 23.69
CA THR A 286 -20.36 13.77 25.01
C THR A 286 -19.65 12.43 25.18
N SER A 287 -19.77 11.55 24.18
CA SER A 287 -19.15 10.21 24.22
C SER A 287 -17.62 10.29 24.18
N LEU A 288 -17.07 11.19 23.35
CA LEU A 288 -15.63 11.42 23.23
C LEU A 288 -15.03 11.93 24.54
N GLN A 289 -15.68 12.91 25.17
CA GLN A 289 -15.22 13.46 26.44
C GLN A 289 -15.31 12.45 27.58
N ALA A 290 -16.37 11.64 27.62
CA ALA A 290 -16.48 10.55 28.58
C ALA A 290 -15.37 9.51 28.41
N MET A 291 -15.12 9.06 27.17
CA MET A 291 -14.03 8.12 26.86
C MET A 291 -12.67 8.68 27.25
N LEU A 292 -12.38 9.95 26.98
CA LEU A 292 -11.12 10.57 27.35
C LEU A 292 -10.95 10.63 28.88
N LYS A 293 -12.01 10.97 29.63
CA LYS A 293 -11.96 11.09 31.10
C LYS A 293 -12.02 9.76 31.84
N ALA A 294 -12.41 8.68 31.17
CA ALA A 294 -12.49 7.35 31.75
C ALA A 294 -11.16 6.91 32.37
N ARG A 295 -11.25 6.31 33.57
CA ARG A 295 -10.14 5.63 34.24
C ARG A 295 -9.99 4.23 33.65
N VAL A 296 -9.25 4.12 32.55
CA VAL A 296 -8.80 2.83 32.00
C VAL A 296 -7.35 2.57 32.40
N PRO A 297 -6.90 1.30 32.42
CA PRO A 297 -5.53 0.95 32.77
C PRO A 297 -4.50 1.66 31.90
N GLU A 298 -3.30 1.90 32.45
CA GLU A 298 -2.18 2.48 31.71
C GLU A 298 -1.85 1.66 30.44
N GLY A 299 -1.36 2.33 29.40
CA GLY A 299 -1.07 1.70 28.10
C GLY A 299 -2.31 1.42 27.23
N ALA A 300 -3.41 2.15 27.43
CA ALA A 300 -4.63 2.14 26.61
C ALA A 300 -4.77 3.42 25.75
N PRO A 301 -3.94 3.59 24.70
CA PRO A 301 -3.81 4.86 24.00
C PRO A 301 -5.00 5.18 23.09
N ILE A 302 -5.71 4.16 22.56
CA ILE A 302 -6.84 4.33 21.65
C ILE A 302 -8.09 3.73 22.30
N ARG A 303 -9.13 4.56 22.43
CA ARG A 303 -10.42 4.21 23.02
C ARG A 303 -11.52 4.43 22.00
N VAL A 304 -12.44 3.48 21.85
CA VAL A 304 -13.48 3.56 20.83
C VAL A 304 -14.84 3.13 21.37
N THR A 305 -15.90 3.62 20.75
CA THR A 305 -17.29 3.19 21.03
C THR A 305 -17.58 1.80 20.46
N SER A 306 -18.60 1.10 20.97
CA SER A 306 -19.05 -0.20 20.44
C SER A 306 -19.45 -0.13 18.95
N PHE A 307 -19.96 1.02 18.49
CA PHE A 307 -20.25 1.22 17.06
C PHE A 307 -18.98 1.25 16.22
N VAL A 308 -17.94 1.98 16.66
CA VAL A 308 -16.64 1.98 15.98
C VAL A 308 -15.99 0.60 15.98
N HIS A 309 -16.07 -0.13 17.10
CA HIS A 309 -15.60 -1.51 17.19
C HIS A 309 -16.27 -2.41 16.13
N SER A 310 -17.59 -2.31 15.99
CA SER A 310 -18.37 -3.07 15.00
C SER A 310 -18.01 -2.69 13.56
N CYS A 311 -17.91 -1.39 13.28
CA CYS A 311 -17.46 -0.89 11.97
C CYS A 311 -16.04 -1.37 11.63
N ALA A 312 -15.13 -1.36 12.60
CA ALA A 312 -13.76 -1.85 12.42
C ALA A 312 -13.75 -3.35 12.07
N GLY A 313 -14.54 -4.17 12.78
CA GLY A 313 -14.65 -5.60 12.52
C GLY A 313 -15.21 -5.91 11.12
N LEU A 314 -16.34 -5.28 10.75
CA LEU A 314 -17.00 -5.49 9.46
C LEU A 314 -16.18 -5.00 8.26
N ALA A 315 -15.47 -3.88 8.43
CA ALA A 315 -14.58 -3.33 7.41
C ALA A 315 -13.17 -3.97 7.45
N GLU A 316 -12.95 -4.91 8.37
CA GLU A 316 -11.66 -5.52 8.68
C GLU A 316 -10.52 -4.49 8.82
N ILE A 317 -10.80 -3.37 9.49
CA ILE A 317 -9.77 -2.40 9.90
C ILE A 317 -8.91 -3.07 10.97
N LYS A 318 -7.59 -3.06 10.75
CA LYS A 318 -6.67 -3.96 11.45
C LYS A 318 -6.17 -3.38 12.78
N LEU A 319 -7.14 -3.04 13.62
CA LEU A 319 -6.98 -2.75 15.05
C LEU A 319 -7.00 -4.05 15.85
N VAL A 320 -6.25 -4.09 16.95
CA VAL A 320 -6.29 -5.19 17.92
C VAL A 320 -6.87 -4.66 19.21
N PHE A 321 -8.04 -5.18 19.56
CA PHE A 321 -8.79 -4.77 20.74
C PHE A 321 -8.44 -5.67 21.92
N ARG A 322 -8.61 -5.11 23.13
CA ARG A 322 -8.65 -5.93 24.33
C ARG A 322 -9.95 -6.75 24.35
N PRO A 323 -9.92 -7.94 24.99
CA PRO A 323 -11.05 -8.85 25.11
C PRO A 323 -12.41 -8.29 25.47
N GLU A 324 -12.42 -7.33 26.40
CA GLU A 324 -13.62 -6.88 27.09
C GLU A 324 -13.65 -5.35 27.10
N PRO A 325 -14.83 -4.74 26.84
CA PRO A 325 -15.01 -3.31 26.97
C PRO A 325 -15.01 -2.88 28.44
N TYR A 326 -14.72 -1.61 28.67
CA TYR A 326 -14.89 -0.97 29.97
C TYR A 326 -16.21 -0.24 30.01
N GLU A 327 -16.98 -0.41 31.08
CA GLU A 327 -18.18 0.38 31.30
C GLU A 327 -17.83 1.73 31.92
N VAL A 328 -18.32 2.80 31.31
CA VAL A 328 -18.16 4.18 31.79
C VAL A 328 -19.53 4.78 32.00
N VAL A 329 -19.83 5.18 33.24
CA VAL A 329 -21.11 5.82 33.58
C VAL A 329 -21.11 7.26 33.05
N LEU A 330 -22.11 7.58 32.23
CA LEU A 330 -22.44 8.92 31.75
C LEU A 330 -23.39 9.63 32.72
N TYR A 331 -23.73 10.88 32.41
CA TYR A 331 -24.79 11.59 33.14
C TYR A 331 -26.13 10.86 32.98
N ALA A 332 -26.99 10.91 34.01
CA ALA A 332 -28.31 10.25 34.06
C ALA A 332 -28.33 8.71 34.14
N SER A 333 -27.23 8.07 34.59
CA SER A 333 -27.13 6.60 34.75
C SER A 333 -27.08 5.80 33.45
N GLU A 334 -26.91 6.46 32.30
CA GLU A 334 -26.56 5.77 31.05
C GLU A 334 -25.12 5.25 31.13
N THR A 335 -24.86 4.09 30.54
CA THR A 335 -23.52 3.49 30.48
C THR A 335 -23.00 3.50 29.05
N LEU A 336 -21.72 3.85 28.89
CA LEU A 336 -20.99 3.77 27.64
C LEU A 336 -19.99 2.62 27.73
N GLU A 337 -20.11 1.65 26.83
CA GLU A 337 -19.08 0.66 26.60
C GLU A 337 -17.91 1.26 25.81
N VAL A 338 -16.72 1.14 26.37
CA VAL A 338 -15.48 1.67 25.81
C VAL A 338 -14.54 0.52 25.49
N TRP A 339 -14.35 0.27 24.20
CA TRP A 339 -13.37 -0.68 23.70
C TRP A 339 -11.99 -0.03 23.63
N VAL A 340 -10.96 -0.79 23.97
CA VAL A 340 -9.57 -0.30 23.96
C VAL A 340 -8.79 -1.05 22.90
N ALA A 341 -8.14 -0.31 21.99
CA ALA A 341 -7.15 -0.87 21.09
C ALA A 341 -5.74 -0.60 21.65
N ASP A 342 -4.96 -1.67 21.81
CA ASP A 342 -3.60 -1.59 22.38
C ASP A 342 -2.49 -1.72 21.33
N SER A 343 -2.84 -2.18 20.13
CA SER A 343 -1.91 -2.37 19.02
C SER A 343 -2.65 -2.36 17.67
N LEU A 344 -1.88 -2.28 16.59
CA LEU A 344 -2.36 -2.39 15.21
C LEU A 344 -1.56 -3.46 14.49
N TRP A 345 -2.14 -4.06 13.46
CA TRP A 345 -1.37 -4.83 12.48
C TRP A 345 -0.60 -3.88 11.55
N SER A 346 0.38 -3.17 12.10
CA SER A 346 0.99 -2.01 11.44
C SER A 346 1.91 -2.36 10.28
N HIS A 347 2.52 -3.55 10.27
CA HIS A 347 3.58 -3.90 9.33
C HIS A 347 3.13 -4.03 7.86
N VAL A 348 1.88 -4.44 7.59
CA VAL A 348 1.35 -4.53 6.21
C VAL A 348 0.26 -3.50 5.89
N TYR A 349 -0.47 -2.98 6.89
CA TYR A 349 -1.66 -2.16 6.63
C TYR A 349 -1.40 -0.65 6.69
N TYR A 350 -0.40 -0.19 7.43
CA TYR A 350 -0.14 1.23 7.65
C TYR A 350 1.27 1.58 7.17
N ASP A 351 1.48 2.80 6.68
CA ASP A 351 2.83 3.27 6.32
C ASP A 351 3.72 3.45 7.55
N VAL A 352 5.04 3.34 7.37
CA VAL A 352 6.01 3.63 8.43
C VAL A 352 5.90 5.11 8.80
N VAL A 353 5.93 5.41 10.10
CA VAL A 353 6.00 6.77 10.62
C VAL A 353 7.39 7.31 10.30
N ALA A 354 7.46 8.28 9.39
CA ALA A 354 8.73 8.86 8.92
C ALA A 354 9.66 9.32 10.05
N ALA A 355 9.11 9.77 11.18
CA ALA A 355 9.90 10.14 12.37
C ALA A 355 10.62 8.94 13.01
N ALA A 356 9.99 7.75 13.04
CA ALA A 356 10.63 6.52 13.49
C ALA A 356 11.61 5.98 12.44
N GLU A 357 11.22 6.04 11.15
CA GLU A 357 12.07 5.64 10.03
C GLU A 357 13.40 6.39 10.02
N GLY A 358 13.38 7.71 10.29
CA GLY A 358 14.58 8.54 10.35
C GLY A 358 15.54 8.20 11.50
N LEU A 359 15.16 7.33 12.45
CA LEU A 359 16.04 6.89 13.55
C LEU A 359 16.81 5.61 13.22
N ILE A 360 16.40 4.90 12.18
CA ILE A 360 17.04 3.66 11.74
C ILE A 360 18.02 3.99 10.61
N PRO A 361 19.24 3.43 10.59
CA PRO A 361 20.28 3.81 9.63
C PRO A 361 19.86 3.54 8.18
N SER A 362 20.22 4.47 7.29
CA SER A 362 19.93 4.40 5.84
C SER A 362 21.16 4.13 4.98
N THR A 363 22.34 4.01 5.58
CA THR A 363 23.60 3.74 4.85
C THR A 363 24.36 2.56 5.45
N ARG A 364 25.15 1.89 4.61
CA ARG A 364 25.96 0.73 5.00
C ARG A 364 27.03 1.09 6.03
N GLU A 365 27.53 2.33 6.01
CA GLU A 365 28.56 2.82 6.92
C GLU A 365 28.01 3.07 8.33
N ALA A 366 26.74 3.48 8.45
CA ALA A 366 26.10 3.74 9.74
C ALA A 366 25.63 2.45 10.44
N LEU A 367 25.47 1.36 9.68
CA LEU A 367 24.88 0.11 10.17
C LEU A 367 25.72 -0.61 11.24
N PRO A 368 27.06 -0.74 11.14
CA PRO A 368 27.86 -1.38 12.19
C PRO A 368 27.72 -0.70 13.55
N ALA A 369 27.86 0.63 13.60
CA ALA A 369 27.69 1.41 14.82
C ALA A 369 26.28 1.27 15.43
N PHE A 370 25.25 1.26 14.58
CA PHE A 370 23.88 1.01 15.02
C PHE A 370 23.71 -0.38 15.63
N ARG A 371 24.26 -1.43 14.99
CA ARG A 371 24.23 -2.81 15.48
C ARG A 371 24.97 -2.96 16.81
N ASP A 372 26.19 -2.45 16.88
CA ASP A 372 27.02 -2.55 18.07
C ASP A 372 26.31 -1.91 19.27
N SER A 373 25.76 -0.71 19.09
CA SER A 373 24.94 -0.06 20.12
C SER A 373 23.68 -0.85 20.48
N LEU A 374 22.93 -1.36 19.48
CA LEU A 374 21.67 -2.09 19.69
C LEU A 374 21.87 -3.39 20.47
N PHE A 375 22.92 -4.15 20.15
CA PHE A 375 23.20 -5.44 20.77
C PHE A 375 24.03 -5.32 22.06
N ALA A 376 24.86 -4.27 22.21
CA ALA A 376 25.51 -3.95 23.48
C ALA A 376 24.54 -3.33 24.50
N GLY A 377 23.42 -2.77 24.03
CA GLY A 377 22.44 -2.09 24.89
C GLY A 377 22.85 -0.66 25.28
N ASP A 378 23.73 -0.02 24.50
CA ASP A 378 24.20 1.34 24.75
C ASP A 378 23.33 2.37 24.03
N GLY A 379 22.32 2.90 24.73
CA GLY A 379 21.43 3.94 24.20
C GLY A 379 22.11 5.30 23.96
N SER A 380 23.30 5.56 24.51
CA SER A 380 23.96 6.87 24.35
C SER A 380 24.40 7.15 22.91
N ALA A 381 24.71 6.08 22.17
CA ALA A 381 25.12 6.14 20.77
C ALA A 381 23.97 6.00 19.76
N ASN A 382 22.75 5.71 20.21
CA ASN A 382 21.62 5.38 19.34
C ASN A 382 20.30 5.91 19.89
N ARG A 383 19.76 6.95 19.24
CA ARG A 383 18.51 7.58 19.65
C ARG A 383 17.31 6.64 19.61
N ALA A 384 17.23 5.72 18.63
CA ALA A 384 16.15 4.74 18.55
C ALA A 384 16.13 3.87 19.81
N LEU A 385 17.30 3.35 20.19
CA LEU A 385 17.46 2.56 21.40
C LEU A 385 17.22 3.39 22.66
N ALA A 386 17.74 4.63 22.73
CA ALA A 386 17.53 5.51 23.88
C ALA A 386 16.05 5.72 24.20
N VAL A 387 15.24 6.06 23.18
CA VAL A 387 13.81 6.30 23.36
C VAL A 387 13.07 4.99 23.68
N ALA A 388 13.45 3.88 23.05
CA ALA A 388 12.90 2.56 23.34
C ALA A 388 13.15 2.13 24.80
N LEU A 389 14.38 2.31 25.30
CA LEU A 389 14.75 2.00 26.69
C LEU A 389 14.08 2.92 27.71
N ALA A 390 13.84 4.18 27.36
CA ALA A 390 13.12 5.12 28.22
C ALA A 390 11.62 4.79 28.35
N GLN A 391 11.06 4.02 27.41
CA GLN A 391 9.63 3.69 27.35
C GLN A 391 9.40 2.19 27.06
N PRO A 392 9.83 1.28 27.97
CA PRO A 392 9.77 -0.17 27.73
C PRO A 392 8.33 -0.69 27.52
N ASP A 393 7.34 -0.06 28.15
CA ASP A 393 5.93 -0.46 28.05
C ASP A 393 5.19 0.09 26.82
N ASN A 394 5.83 0.98 26.04
CA ASN A 394 5.22 1.62 24.87
C ASN A 394 5.24 0.69 23.65
N THR A 395 4.32 -0.28 23.66
CA THR A 395 4.20 -1.32 22.64
C THR A 395 4.09 -0.75 21.22
N MET A 396 3.37 0.37 21.03
CA MET A 396 3.20 1.01 19.73
C MET A 396 4.54 1.52 19.15
N LEU A 397 5.33 2.19 19.99
CA LEU A 397 6.64 2.70 19.61
C LEU A 397 7.58 1.54 19.20
N HIS A 398 7.65 0.48 20.01
CA HIS A 398 8.50 -0.67 19.71
C HIS A 398 8.10 -1.37 18.41
N PHE A 399 6.79 -1.51 18.14
CA PHE A 399 6.31 -2.01 16.86
C PHE A 399 6.75 -1.14 15.69
N GLU A 400 6.68 0.18 15.86
CA GLU A 400 7.02 1.09 14.78
C GLU A 400 8.53 1.13 14.49
N LEU A 401 9.38 1.02 15.52
CA LEU A 401 10.82 0.83 15.35
C LEU A 401 11.15 -0.51 14.68
N ALA A 402 10.51 -1.60 15.11
CA ALA A 402 10.67 -2.91 14.47
C ALA A 402 10.26 -2.87 12.99
N LYS A 403 9.15 -2.24 12.67
CA LYS A 403 8.65 -2.06 11.31
C LYS A 403 9.57 -1.19 10.46
N ALA A 404 10.14 -0.12 11.03
CA ALA A 404 11.15 0.69 10.35
C ALA A 404 12.41 -0.11 10.01
N CYS A 405 12.84 -1.02 10.90
CA CYS A 405 13.91 -1.98 10.59
C CYS A 405 13.51 -2.95 9.46
N LEU A 406 12.29 -3.50 9.50
CA LEU A 406 11.76 -4.37 8.44
C LEU A 406 11.74 -3.69 7.07
N ALA A 407 11.32 -2.42 7.00
CA ALA A 407 11.28 -1.65 5.75
C ALA A 407 12.68 -1.48 5.09
N ARG A 408 13.75 -1.64 5.88
CA ARG A 408 15.15 -1.61 5.47
C ARG A 408 15.83 -2.99 5.42
N GLY A 409 15.07 -4.09 5.55
CA GLY A 409 15.65 -5.45 5.54
C GLY A 409 16.48 -5.80 6.79
N LEU A 410 16.42 -5.00 7.85
CA LEU A 410 17.17 -5.19 9.11
C LEU A 410 16.42 -6.14 10.06
N PHE A 411 16.31 -7.41 9.67
CA PHE A 411 15.45 -8.39 10.35
C PHE A 411 15.92 -8.74 11.77
N ARG A 412 17.23 -8.83 12.03
CA ARG A 412 17.75 -9.16 13.38
C ARG A 412 17.53 -8.03 14.36
N GLU A 413 17.64 -6.81 13.87
CA GLU A 413 17.43 -5.57 14.60
C GLU A 413 15.94 -5.39 14.91
N ALA A 414 15.06 -5.72 13.96
CA ALA A 414 13.63 -5.77 14.19
C ALA A 414 13.26 -6.75 15.32
N ASP A 415 13.86 -7.95 15.36
CA ASP A 415 13.59 -8.92 16.43
C ASP A 415 14.00 -8.40 17.82
N ARG A 416 15.02 -7.53 17.90
CA ARG A 416 15.45 -6.95 19.17
C ARG A 416 14.36 -6.06 19.78
N PHE A 417 13.70 -5.21 18.98
CA PHE A 417 12.57 -4.40 19.44
C PHE A 417 11.34 -5.26 19.76
N VAL A 418 11.07 -6.29 18.96
CA VAL A 418 10.00 -7.26 19.25
C VAL A 418 10.25 -7.99 20.57
N ALA A 419 11.51 -8.31 20.89
CA ALA A 419 11.87 -8.96 22.15
C ALA A 419 11.53 -8.11 23.37
N VAL A 420 11.65 -6.78 23.29
CA VAL A 420 11.26 -5.88 24.39
C VAL A 420 9.76 -5.99 24.67
N ILE A 421 8.92 -6.03 23.63
CA ILE A 421 7.47 -6.21 23.78
C ILE A 421 7.19 -7.56 24.45
N LEU A 422 7.80 -8.64 23.96
CA LEU A 422 7.55 -10.00 24.44
C LEU A 422 8.11 -10.28 25.83
N ALA A 423 9.11 -9.52 26.30
CA ALA A 423 9.60 -9.59 27.67
C ALA A 423 8.52 -9.17 28.68
N HIS A 424 7.69 -8.18 28.33
CA HIS A 424 6.61 -7.67 29.20
C HIS A 424 5.27 -8.33 28.88
N ARG A 425 5.05 -8.74 27.63
CA ARG A 425 3.79 -9.33 27.13
C ARG A 425 4.07 -10.59 26.31
N PRO A 426 4.41 -11.73 26.95
CA PRO A 426 4.87 -12.93 26.24
C PRO A 426 3.82 -13.56 25.32
N PHE A 427 2.53 -13.31 25.55
CA PHE A 427 1.41 -13.81 24.73
C PHE A 427 0.84 -12.76 23.76
N HIS A 428 1.57 -11.66 23.53
CA HIS A 428 1.10 -10.63 22.61
C HIS A 428 1.09 -11.13 21.17
N VAL A 429 -0.11 -11.34 20.61
CA VAL A 429 -0.31 -11.98 19.30
C VAL A 429 0.44 -11.26 18.18
N VAL A 430 0.32 -9.94 18.06
CA VAL A 430 0.98 -9.16 16.99
C VAL A 430 2.50 -9.27 17.06
N ALA A 431 3.10 -9.23 18.26
CA ALA A 431 4.55 -9.32 18.44
C ALA A 431 5.09 -10.70 18.10
N ARG A 432 4.37 -11.77 18.52
CA ARG A 432 4.70 -13.14 18.13
C ARG A 432 4.59 -13.34 16.63
N THR A 433 3.54 -12.82 16.00
CA THR A 433 3.36 -12.87 14.55
C THR A 433 4.49 -12.11 13.83
N LEU A 434 4.89 -10.94 14.33
CA LEU A 434 6.01 -10.19 13.74
C LEU A 434 7.34 -10.95 13.86
N ARG A 435 7.59 -11.64 14.99
CA ARG A 435 8.76 -12.52 15.15
C ARG A 435 8.74 -13.69 14.15
N LEU A 436 7.58 -14.30 13.93
CA LEU A 436 7.40 -15.33 12.90
C LEU A 436 7.78 -14.77 11.51
N VAL A 437 7.31 -13.56 11.16
CA VAL A 437 7.67 -12.90 9.89
C VAL A 437 9.17 -12.62 9.81
N VAL A 438 9.80 -12.18 10.91
CA VAL A 438 11.24 -11.97 10.98
C VAL A 438 12.01 -13.27 10.70
N HIS A 439 11.66 -14.37 11.38
CA HIS A 439 12.32 -15.66 11.18
C HIS A 439 12.17 -16.17 9.75
N LEU A 440 10.97 -16.02 9.15
CA LEU A 440 10.74 -16.34 7.75
C LEU A 440 11.68 -15.56 6.82
N ASN A 441 11.77 -14.24 6.98
CA ASN A 441 12.62 -13.42 6.11
C ASN A 441 14.11 -13.68 6.33
N LEU A 442 14.52 -13.91 7.58
CA LEU A 442 15.89 -14.35 7.88
C LEU A 442 16.22 -15.66 7.18
N ALA A 443 15.28 -16.63 7.18
CA ALA A 443 15.48 -17.92 6.51
C ALA A 443 15.63 -17.73 5.00
N LEU A 444 14.77 -16.91 4.39
CA LEU A 444 14.79 -16.66 2.95
C LEU A 444 16.03 -15.90 2.49
N SER A 445 16.67 -15.14 3.38
CA SER A 445 17.92 -14.42 3.09
C SER A 445 19.18 -15.25 3.34
N GLN A 446 19.08 -16.49 3.85
CA GLN A 446 20.24 -17.34 4.09
C GLN A 446 20.68 -18.09 2.83
N THR A 447 22.00 -18.17 2.64
CA THR A 447 22.63 -19.06 1.64
C THR A 447 22.86 -20.47 2.20
N GLU A 448 23.12 -20.59 3.51
CA GLU A 448 23.39 -21.88 4.16
C GLU A 448 22.09 -22.68 4.39
N PRO A 449 21.96 -23.90 3.83
CA PRO A 449 20.75 -24.72 4.00
C PRO A 449 20.43 -25.07 5.45
N ALA A 450 21.43 -25.38 6.28
CA ALA A 450 21.22 -25.76 7.68
C ALA A 450 20.59 -24.61 8.50
N VAL A 451 21.10 -23.39 8.33
CA VAL A 451 20.55 -22.20 9.00
C VAL A 451 19.15 -21.89 8.47
N THR A 452 18.95 -22.02 7.15
CA THR A 452 17.63 -21.83 6.50
C THR A 452 16.57 -22.72 7.15
N TRP A 453 16.83 -24.03 7.24
CA TRP A 453 15.86 -24.98 7.79
C TRP A 453 15.61 -24.77 9.28
N SER A 454 16.63 -24.42 10.06
CA SER A 454 16.44 -24.09 11.48
C SER A 454 15.52 -22.88 11.65
N LEU A 455 15.73 -21.80 10.89
CA LEU A 455 14.90 -20.58 10.98
C LEU A 455 13.46 -20.82 10.50
N LEU A 456 13.25 -21.67 9.49
CA LEU A 456 11.91 -22.08 9.06
C LEU A 456 11.19 -22.87 10.16
N ARG A 457 11.89 -23.78 10.85
CA ARG A 457 11.34 -24.47 12.02
C ARG A 457 11.00 -23.47 13.13
N ASP A 458 11.89 -22.53 13.44
CA ASP A 458 11.62 -21.51 14.46
C ASP A 458 10.41 -20.65 14.11
N ALA A 459 10.18 -20.35 12.82
CA ALA A 459 8.98 -19.66 12.35
C ALA A 459 7.71 -20.51 12.54
N ILE A 460 7.75 -21.80 12.22
CA ILE A 460 6.63 -22.74 12.47
C ILE A 460 6.33 -22.83 13.97
N ASP A 461 7.34 -22.95 14.82
CA ASP A 461 7.17 -23.08 16.26
C ASP A 461 6.63 -21.79 16.89
N GLN A 462 7.01 -20.61 16.38
CA GLN A 462 6.31 -19.36 16.76
C GLN A 462 4.83 -19.40 16.35
N GLY A 463 4.52 -19.91 15.15
CA GLY A 463 3.13 -20.05 14.69
C GLY A 463 2.31 -20.96 15.58
N ARG A 464 2.84 -22.14 15.92
CA ARG A 464 2.21 -23.09 16.85
C ARG A 464 1.98 -22.45 18.22
N PHE A 465 3.00 -21.80 18.77
CA PHE A 465 2.88 -21.08 20.04
C PHE A 465 1.71 -20.08 20.02
N ILE A 466 1.56 -19.33 18.92
CA ILE A 466 0.44 -18.38 18.77
C ILE A 466 -0.90 -19.11 18.81
N LEU A 467 -1.05 -20.19 18.05
CA LEU A 467 -2.30 -20.92 17.95
C LEU A 467 -2.67 -21.67 19.23
N ASP A 468 -1.67 -22.15 19.97
CA ASP A 468 -1.86 -22.97 21.17
C ASP A 468 -2.01 -22.13 22.45
N HIS A 469 -1.43 -20.93 22.48
CA HIS A 469 -1.30 -20.15 23.73
C HIS A 469 -1.77 -18.70 23.65
N CYS A 470 -1.91 -18.11 22.46
CA CYS A 470 -2.37 -16.73 22.33
C CYS A 470 -3.87 -16.67 22.00
N ARG A 471 -4.50 -15.54 22.36
CA ARG A 471 -5.86 -15.23 21.91
C ARG A 471 -5.80 -14.67 20.49
N VAL A 472 -6.29 -15.46 19.52
CA VAL A 472 -6.34 -15.07 18.11
C VAL A 472 -7.76 -14.63 17.77
N GLU A 473 -7.92 -13.37 17.37
CA GLU A 473 -9.22 -12.76 17.03
C GLU A 473 -9.28 -12.25 15.58
N ASN A 474 -8.20 -12.43 14.82
CA ASN A 474 -8.07 -11.93 13.46
C ASN A 474 -7.44 -13.00 12.56
N GLU A 475 -7.63 -12.87 11.25
CA GLU A 475 -7.04 -13.77 10.26
C GLU A 475 -5.50 -13.67 10.19
N GLU A 476 -4.88 -12.54 10.57
CA GLU A 476 -3.46 -12.29 10.29
C GLU A 476 -2.50 -13.40 10.78
N PRO A 477 -2.58 -13.89 12.03
CA PRO A 477 -1.68 -14.96 12.48
C PRO A 477 -1.80 -16.23 11.65
N TYR A 478 -3.01 -16.56 11.21
CA TYR A 478 -3.25 -17.70 10.33
C TYR A 478 -2.68 -17.47 8.94
N CYS A 479 -2.88 -16.27 8.38
CA CYS A 479 -2.33 -15.90 7.08
C CYS A 479 -0.80 -15.96 7.08
N GLU A 480 -0.15 -15.51 8.15
CA GLU A 480 1.31 -15.55 8.27
C GLU A 480 1.84 -16.97 8.42
N LEU A 481 1.25 -17.79 9.28
CA LEU A 481 1.66 -19.20 9.43
C LEU A 481 1.41 -20.00 8.14
N GLY A 482 0.27 -19.77 7.48
CA GLY A 482 -0.01 -20.39 6.19
C GLY A 482 1.03 -20.05 5.13
N GLN A 483 1.54 -18.81 5.13
CA GLN A 483 2.62 -18.40 4.24
C GLN A 483 3.97 -19.01 4.59
N VAL A 484 4.27 -19.22 5.88
CA VAL A 484 5.45 -19.99 6.31
C VAL A 484 5.38 -21.40 5.74
N HIS A 485 4.26 -22.10 5.92
CA HIS A 485 4.07 -23.44 5.36
C HIS A 485 4.17 -23.47 3.84
N PHE A 486 3.59 -22.50 3.14
CA PHE A 486 3.76 -22.37 1.69
C PHE A 486 5.24 -22.20 1.29
N CYS A 487 6.00 -21.37 2.01
CA CYS A 487 7.42 -21.16 1.73
C CYS A 487 8.26 -22.41 1.99
N VAL A 488 7.92 -23.18 3.04
CA VAL A 488 8.53 -24.49 3.31
C VAL A 488 8.24 -25.46 2.18
N ALA A 489 6.97 -25.59 1.75
CA ALA A 489 6.59 -26.45 0.63
C ALA A 489 7.35 -26.08 -0.65
N ARG A 490 7.46 -24.77 -0.94
CA ARG A 490 8.23 -24.29 -2.09
C ARG A 490 9.72 -24.62 -1.99
N ARG A 491 10.34 -24.43 -0.81
CA ARG A 491 11.76 -24.75 -0.62
C ARG A 491 12.01 -26.25 -0.78
N LEU A 492 11.18 -27.10 -0.18
CA LEU A 492 11.23 -28.55 -0.33
C LEU A 492 11.10 -28.97 -1.80
N TYR A 493 10.16 -28.37 -2.54
CA TYR A 493 10.02 -28.58 -3.98
C TYR A 493 11.32 -28.26 -4.73
N HIS A 494 11.96 -27.12 -4.46
CA HIS A 494 13.23 -26.77 -5.11
C HIS A 494 14.39 -27.71 -4.72
N THR A 495 14.48 -28.12 -3.46
CA THR A 495 15.48 -29.09 -3.00
C THR A 495 15.30 -30.42 -3.72
N LEU A 496 14.06 -30.86 -3.91
CA LEU A 496 13.71 -32.06 -4.69
C LEU A 496 14.12 -31.93 -6.16
N VAL A 497 13.78 -30.83 -6.81
CA VAL A 497 14.10 -30.59 -8.23
C VAL A 497 15.61 -30.52 -8.47
N ARG A 498 16.38 -29.96 -7.54
CA ARG A 498 17.86 -29.90 -7.64
C ARG A 498 18.54 -31.26 -7.44
N ARG A 499 17.85 -32.26 -6.89
CA ARG A 499 18.33 -33.64 -6.64
C ARG A 499 19.67 -33.73 -5.90
N GLN A 500 19.90 -32.84 -4.94
CA GLN A 500 21.10 -32.89 -4.10
C GLN A 500 20.85 -33.74 -2.86
N ALA A 501 21.35 -34.98 -2.85
CA ALA A 501 21.07 -35.97 -1.80
C ALA A 501 21.36 -35.46 -0.37
N GLY A 502 22.46 -34.74 -0.17
CA GLY A 502 22.81 -34.17 1.14
C GLY A 502 21.82 -33.10 1.63
N GLU A 503 21.33 -32.23 0.73
CA GLU A 503 20.31 -31.23 1.08
C GLU A 503 18.95 -31.88 1.35
N LEU A 504 18.60 -32.93 0.60
CA LEU A 504 17.37 -33.69 0.81
C LEU A 504 17.35 -34.37 2.19
N ALA A 505 18.45 -35.03 2.56
CA ALA A 505 18.58 -35.68 3.86
C ALA A 505 18.52 -34.68 5.01
N LEU A 506 19.16 -33.51 4.85
CA LEU A 506 19.11 -32.41 5.82
C LEU A 506 17.69 -31.85 5.97
N ALA A 507 17.03 -31.53 4.85
CA ALA A 507 15.67 -31.00 4.84
C ALA A 507 14.69 -31.97 5.52
N HIS A 508 14.77 -33.26 5.19
CA HIS A 508 13.94 -34.30 5.79
C HIS A 508 14.13 -34.37 7.32
N ARG A 509 15.38 -34.30 7.79
CA ARG A 509 15.72 -34.36 9.22
C ARG A 509 15.17 -33.17 10.00
N GLU A 510 15.40 -31.96 9.49
CA GLU A 510 15.03 -30.71 10.19
C GLU A 510 13.52 -30.51 10.26
N ILE A 511 12.79 -30.84 9.18
CA ILE A 511 11.34 -30.60 9.07
C ILE A 511 10.51 -31.72 9.68
N SER A 512 10.90 -32.99 9.46
CA SER A 512 10.13 -34.13 10.00
C SER A 512 10.37 -34.35 11.49
N GLY A 513 11.39 -33.69 12.07
CA GLY A 513 11.80 -33.88 13.47
C GLY A 513 12.37 -35.27 13.77
N SER A 514 12.60 -36.10 12.75
CA SER A 514 13.07 -37.47 12.92
C SER A 514 14.55 -37.45 13.30
N ARG A 515 14.83 -37.72 14.58
CA ARG A 515 16.19 -37.87 15.14
C ARG A 515 16.75 -39.28 14.98
N SER A 516 16.09 -40.18 14.25
CA SER A 516 16.54 -41.57 14.14
C SER A 516 17.82 -41.67 13.31
N GLY A 517 18.96 -41.72 13.98
CA GLY A 517 20.18 -42.30 13.45
C GLY A 517 20.01 -43.81 13.38
N ARG A 518 19.85 -44.32 12.15
CA ARG A 518 20.33 -45.62 11.64
C ARG A 518 19.64 -45.81 10.28
N ASP A 519 20.48 -45.83 9.25
CA ASP A 519 20.20 -45.96 7.83
C ASP A 519 19.58 -44.72 7.15
N GLU A 520 20.38 -44.08 6.30
CA GLU A 520 19.86 -43.08 5.36
C GLU A 520 18.85 -43.79 4.44
N PRO A 521 17.61 -43.28 4.32
CA PRO A 521 16.63 -43.90 3.44
C PRO A 521 17.17 -43.97 2.01
N GLU A 522 16.84 -45.04 1.29
CA GLU A 522 17.20 -45.15 -0.13
C GLU A 522 16.79 -43.87 -0.89
N PRO A 523 17.58 -43.40 -1.87
CA PRO A 523 17.34 -42.11 -2.53
C PRO A 523 15.91 -41.91 -3.04
N ARG A 524 15.27 -42.97 -3.56
CA ARG A 524 13.86 -42.93 -4.00
C ARG A 524 12.88 -42.77 -2.86
N ALA A 525 13.07 -43.50 -1.75
CA ALA A 525 12.23 -43.37 -0.57
C ALA A 525 12.36 -41.97 0.07
N LEU A 526 13.56 -41.37 0.00
CA LEU A 526 13.80 -40.00 0.43
C LEU A 526 13.07 -38.99 -0.47
N GLU A 527 13.14 -39.16 -1.80
CA GLU A 527 12.41 -38.31 -2.76
C GLU A 527 10.89 -38.38 -2.53
N ASP A 528 10.33 -39.59 -2.36
CA ASP A 528 8.90 -39.79 -2.10
C ASP A 528 8.48 -39.19 -0.75
N SER A 529 9.31 -39.30 0.29
CA SER A 529 9.07 -38.65 1.58
C SER A 529 9.04 -37.12 1.45
N ILE A 530 9.99 -36.53 0.72
CA ILE A 530 10.02 -35.09 0.48
C ILE A 530 8.81 -34.62 -0.33
N ARG A 531 8.37 -35.39 -1.35
CA ARG A 531 7.10 -35.11 -2.07
C ARG A 531 5.90 -35.10 -1.12
N GLY A 532 5.83 -36.06 -0.21
CA GLY A 532 4.84 -36.10 0.86
C GLY A 532 4.85 -34.83 1.71
N LEU A 533 6.04 -34.40 2.17
CA LEU A 533 6.20 -33.18 2.96
C LEU A 533 5.80 -31.90 2.21
N VAL A 534 6.07 -31.81 0.90
CA VAL A 534 5.58 -30.69 0.07
C VAL A 534 4.06 -30.61 0.12
N LEU A 535 3.38 -31.73 -0.11
CA LEU A 535 1.92 -31.80 -0.11
C LEU A 535 1.33 -31.54 1.28
N ASP A 536 1.95 -32.05 2.33
CA ASP A 536 1.49 -31.85 3.71
C ASP A 536 1.62 -30.40 4.15
N HIS A 537 2.70 -29.70 3.78
CA HIS A 537 2.82 -28.27 4.07
C HIS A 537 1.86 -27.42 3.23
N LEU A 538 1.56 -27.79 1.98
CA LEU A 538 0.49 -27.11 1.23
C LEU A 538 -0.88 -27.31 1.88
N ARG A 539 -1.16 -28.51 2.41
CA ARG A 539 -2.39 -28.78 3.18
C ARG A 539 -2.43 -27.96 4.47
N GLN A 540 -1.35 -27.92 5.25
CA GLN A 540 -1.26 -27.09 6.46
C GLN A 540 -1.45 -25.60 6.15
N ALA A 541 -0.91 -25.13 5.02
CA ALA A 541 -1.15 -23.77 4.55
C ALA A 541 -2.64 -23.54 4.26
N ALA A 542 -3.29 -24.46 3.54
CA ALA A 542 -4.72 -24.39 3.26
C ALA A 542 -5.56 -24.35 4.53
N ASP A 543 -5.28 -25.22 5.50
CA ASP A 543 -5.96 -25.25 6.80
C ASP A 543 -5.83 -23.93 7.56
N CYS A 544 -4.63 -23.32 7.52
CA CYS A 544 -4.42 -21.99 8.10
C CYS A 544 -5.31 -20.95 7.42
N PHE A 545 -5.31 -20.88 6.09
CA PHE A 545 -6.13 -19.90 5.39
C PHE A 545 -7.62 -20.13 5.62
N ASP A 546 -8.12 -21.37 5.64
CA ASP A 546 -9.52 -21.67 5.94
C ASP A 546 -9.91 -21.26 7.36
N ARG A 547 -9.03 -21.45 8.34
CA ARG A 547 -9.23 -20.93 9.71
C ARG A 547 -9.25 -19.40 9.74
N GLY A 548 -8.36 -18.75 8.99
CA GLY A 548 -8.35 -17.30 8.81
C GLY A 548 -9.66 -16.76 8.24
N ARG A 549 -10.23 -17.44 7.23
CA ARG A 549 -11.54 -17.11 6.66
C ARG A 549 -12.67 -17.28 7.67
N THR A 550 -12.61 -18.36 8.45
CA THR A 550 -13.64 -18.70 9.45
C THR A 550 -13.72 -17.67 10.57
N ILE A 551 -12.58 -17.13 11.00
CA ILE A 551 -12.56 -16.11 12.05
C ILE A 551 -12.84 -14.68 11.55
N SER A 552 -12.69 -14.44 10.24
CA SER A 552 -13.02 -13.15 9.64
C SER A 552 -14.52 -12.84 9.80
N PRO A 553 -14.89 -11.65 10.33
CA PRO A 553 -16.30 -11.23 10.40
C PRO A 553 -16.99 -11.15 9.03
N SER A 554 -16.23 -10.99 7.94
CA SER A 554 -16.79 -10.97 6.58
C SER A 554 -17.02 -12.36 5.98
N GLY A 555 -16.51 -13.42 6.64
CA GLY A 555 -16.48 -14.80 6.12
C GLY A 555 -15.54 -15.00 4.92
N MET A 556 -14.84 -13.95 4.50
CA MET A 556 -13.88 -13.96 3.40
C MET A 556 -12.46 -13.80 3.90
N GLY A 557 -12.20 -12.77 4.70
CA GLY A 557 -10.84 -12.33 5.02
C GLY A 557 -10.11 -11.73 3.80
N HIS A 558 -9.49 -10.57 3.98
CA HIS A 558 -8.77 -9.88 2.91
C HIS A 558 -7.63 -10.71 2.30
N ARG A 559 -6.88 -11.45 3.14
CA ARG A 559 -5.72 -12.25 2.69
C ARG A 559 -6.03 -13.74 2.56
N SER A 560 -6.80 -14.27 3.50
CA SER A 560 -7.02 -15.72 3.60
C SER A 560 -7.80 -16.28 2.41
N LEU A 561 -8.82 -15.57 1.91
CA LEU A 561 -9.56 -15.97 0.70
C LEU A 561 -8.63 -16.13 -0.50
N HIS A 562 -7.84 -15.10 -0.78
CA HIS A 562 -6.92 -15.05 -1.92
C HIS A 562 -5.90 -16.21 -1.89
N TRP A 563 -5.34 -16.49 -0.72
CA TRP A 563 -4.39 -17.58 -0.56
C TRP A 563 -5.03 -18.96 -0.67
N THR A 564 -6.29 -19.12 -0.26
CA THR A 564 -7.03 -20.38 -0.36
C THR A 564 -7.09 -20.87 -1.82
N PHE A 565 -7.36 -19.98 -2.79
CA PHE A 565 -7.35 -20.33 -4.22
C PHE A 565 -6.00 -20.90 -4.64
N ARG A 566 -4.92 -20.24 -4.24
CA ARG A 566 -3.55 -20.56 -4.65
C ARG A 566 -3.10 -21.91 -4.13
N VAL A 567 -3.19 -22.13 -2.82
CA VAL A 567 -2.64 -23.35 -2.21
C VAL A 567 -3.45 -24.59 -2.59
N ARG A 568 -4.78 -24.49 -2.68
CA ARG A 568 -5.63 -25.62 -3.07
C ARG A 568 -5.40 -26.03 -4.53
N ALA A 569 -5.24 -25.06 -5.44
CA ALA A 569 -4.97 -25.40 -6.85
C ALA A 569 -3.58 -25.99 -7.04
N LEU A 570 -2.57 -25.48 -6.32
CA LEU A 570 -1.22 -26.03 -6.36
C LEU A 570 -1.15 -27.45 -5.77
N GLU A 571 -1.79 -27.66 -4.62
CA GLU A 571 -1.92 -28.98 -3.98
C GLU A 571 -2.64 -29.97 -4.90
N ALA A 572 -3.73 -29.55 -5.53
CA ALA A 572 -4.47 -30.38 -6.49
C ALA A 572 -3.62 -30.74 -7.70
N LEU A 573 -2.90 -29.76 -8.28
CA LEU A 573 -2.03 -29.99 -9.44
C LEU A 573 -0.94 -31.01 -9.13
N LEU A 574 -0.19 -30.78 -8.05
CA LEU A 574 0.93 -31.65 -7.65
C LEU A 574 0.47 -33.06 -7.25
N ARG A 575 -0.79 -33.24 -6.83
CA ARG A 575 -1.37 -34.57 -6.57
C ARG A 575 -1.84 -35.28 -7.84
N SER A 576 -2.35 -34.53 -8.80
CA SER A 576 -2.95 -35.09 -10.01
C SER A 576 -1.92 -35.36 -11.11
N ASP A 577 -0.74 -34.74 -11.03
CA ASP A 577 0.26 -34.76 -12.09
C ASP A 577 1.67 -35.01 -11.53
N ASP A 578 2.11 -36.26 -11.57
CA ASP A 578 3.46 -36.65 -11.11
C ASP A 578 4.58 -35.94 -11.89
N GLU A 579 4.32 -35.54 -13.14
CA GLU A 579 5.30 -34.80 -13.94
C GLU A 579 5.51 -33.38 -13.42
N ALA A 580 4.59 -32.84 -12.61
CA ALA A 580 4.73 -31.53 -12.00
C ALA A 580 5.91 -31.45 -11.02
N PHE A 581 6.44 -32.58 -10.52
CA PHE A 581 7.69 -32.64 -9.75
C PHE A 581 8.97 -32.78 -10.60
N ALA A 582 8.83 -32.84 -11.92
CA ALA A 582 9.93 -32.97 -12.87
C ALA A 582 9.91 -31.79 -13.87
N PRO A 583 10.14 -30.53 -13.43
CA PRO A 583 10.06 -29.33 -14.26
C PRO A 583 10.97 -29.38 -15.48
N GLU A 584 12.07 -30.15 -15.44
CA GLU A 584 12.96 -30.40 -16.59
C GLU A 584 12.26 -31.07 -17.78
N ARG A 585 11.11 -31.72 -17.55
CA ARG A 585 10.31 -32.37 -18.60
C ARG A 585 9.31 -31.42 -19.27
N TRP A 586 9.16 -30.20 -18.76
CA TRP A 586 8.19 -29.24 -19.26
C TRP A 586 8.81 -28.28 -20.28
N PRO A 587 8.02 -27.80 -21.27
CA PRO A 587 8.45 -26.72 -22.14
C PRO A 587 8.92 -25.51 -21.33
N ASP A 588 10.08 -24.97 -21.70
CA ASP A 588 10.76 -23.85 -21.02
C ASP A 588 11.11 -24.10 -19.52
N GLY A 589 11.11 -25.36 -19.08
CA GLY A 589 11.40 -25.74 -17.69
C GLY A 589 10.34 -25.31 -16.69
N MET A 590 9.11 -25.02 -17.14
CA MET A 590 8.04 -24.45 -16.32
C MET A 590 6.78 -25.32 -16.33
N VAL A 591 6.34 -25.73 -15.14
CA VAL A 591 5.10 -26.49 -14.96
C VAL A 591 3.90 -25.72 -15.52
N GLN A 592 2.99 -26.43 -16.20
CA GLN A 592 1.78 -25.86 -16.82
C GLN A 592 0.52 -26.57 -16.32
N ASP A 593 -0.60 -25.86 -16.30
CA ASP A 593 -1.91 -26.38 -15.91
C ASP A 593 -2.63 -27.06 -17.09
N ARG A 594 -2.07 -28.17 -17.58
CA ARG A 594 -2.60 -28.91 -18.75
C ARG A 594 -3.96 -29.58 -18.53
N HIS A 595 -4.37 -29.73 -17.27
CA HIS A 595 -5.62 -30.37 -16.85
C HIS A 595 -6.62 -29.38 -16.28
N ASP A 596 -6.35 -28.07 -16.40
CA ASP A 596 -7.28 -27.01 -16.01
C ASP A 596 -7.75 -27.12 -14.53
N VAL A 597 -6.79 -27.51 -13.69
CA VAL A 597 -6.94 -27.69 -12.25
C VAL A 597 -7.26 -26.37 -11.57
N PHE A 598 -6.68 -25.26 -12.04
CA PHE A 598 -6.90 -23.94 -11.45
C PHE A 598 -8.34 -23.48 -11.65
N ARG A 599 -8.87 -23.62 -12.87
CA ARG A 599 -10.28 -23.27 -13.17
C ARG A 599 -11.24 -24.17 -12.38
N THR A 600 -10.97 -25.47 -12.36
CA THR A 600 -11.81 -26.44 -11.62
C THR A 600 -11.82 -26.13 -10.12
N THR A 601 -10.67 -25.81 -9.55
CA THR A 601 -10.55 -25.41 -8.14
C THR A 601 -11.26 -24.09 -7.87
N ALA A 602 -11.09 -23.10 -8.76
CA ALA A 602 -11.75 -21.80 -8.64
C ALA A 602 -13.26 -21.94 -8.65
N ASN A 603 -13.82 -22.70 -9.61
CA ASN A 603 -15.26 -22.94 -9.70
C ASN A 603 -15.83 -23.53 -8.41
N ARG A 604 -15.17 -24.55 -7.84
CA ARG A 604 -15.60 -25.15 -6.56
C ARG A 604 -15.61 -24.14 -5.41
N LEU A 605 -14.59 -23.29 -5.33
CA LEU A 605 -14.52 -22.25 -4.31
C LEU A 605 -15.58 -21.17 -4.52
N LEU A 606 -15.79 -20.71 -5.75
CA LEU A 606 -16.80 -19.71 -6.09
C LEU A 606 -18.23 -20.21 -5.82
N VAL A 607 -18.52 -21.47 -6.13
CA VAL A 607 -19.80 -22.12 -5.78
C VAL A 607 -19.95 -22.20 -4.26
N GLY A 608 -18.91 -22.64 -3.54
CA GLY A 608 -18.93 -22.70 -2.07
C GLY A 608 -19.11 -21.35 -1.38
N LEU A 609 -18.73 -20.25 -2.05
CA LEU A 609 -18.95 -18.86 -1.60
C LEU A 609 -20.32 -18.30 -2.01
N GLY A 610 -21.09 -19.02 -2.83
CA GLY A 610 -22.34 -18.52 -3.42
C GLY A 610 -22.14 -17.44 -4.49
N TRP A 611 -20.95 -17.35 -5.09
CA TRP A 611 -20.63 -16.34 -6.13
C TRP A 611 -20.85 -16.85 -7.55
N SER A 612 -21.14 -18.14 -7.69
CA SER A 612 -21.44 -18.78 -8.95
C SER A 612 -22.50 -19.86 -8.73
N ALA A 613 -23.33 -20.11 -9.73
CA ALA A 613 -24.30 -21.19 -9.72
C ALA A 613 -23.59 -22.55 -9.85
N ASP A 614 -24.13 -23.57 -9.18
CA ASP A 614 -23.64 -24.94 -9.30
C ASP A 614 -24.03 -25.52 -10.66
N ASN A 615 -23.12 -25.41 -11.63
CA ASN A 615 -23.30 -25.99 -12.96
C ASN A 615 -22.39 -27.22 -13.09
N PRO A 616 -22.95 -28.45 -13.18
CA PRO A 616 -22.13 -29.64 -13.33
C PRO A 616 -21.37 -29.60 -14.68
N PRO A 617 -20.06 -29.89 -14.68
CA PRO A 617 -19.27 -29.90 -15.91
C PRO A 617 -19.72 -31.07 -16.79
N GLY A 618 -20.38 -30.80 -17.92
CA GLY A 618 -20.69 -31.85 -18.90
C GLY A 618 -21.89 -31.65 -19.84
N ARG A 619 -22.75 -30.64 -19.65
CA ARG A 619 -23.81 -30.37 -20.64
C ARG A 619 -23.34 -29.30 -21.63
N GLY A 620 -22.84 -29.75 -22.78
CA GLY A 620 -22.48 -28.95 -23.95
C GLY A 620 -23.68 -28.27 -24.63
N GLY A 621 -24.40 -27.44 -23.90
CA GLY A 621 -25.33 -26.46 -24.43
C GLY A 621 -24.81 -25.06 -24.08
N THR A 622 -24.90 -24.13 -25.02
CA THR A 622 -24.59 -22.71 -24.84
C THR A 622 -25.26 -22.17 -23.56
N ALA A 623 -24.50 -22.11 -22.47
CA ALA A 623 -24.93 -21.57 -21.18
C ALA A 623 -24.89 -20.04 -21.21
N ALA A 624 -25.62 -19.45 -22.14
CA ALA A 624 -25.94 -18.04 -22.07
C ALA A 624 -27.03 -17.88 -20.99
N SER A 625 -26.65 -17.28 -19.86
CA SER A 625 -27.48 -16.81 -18.72
C SER A 625 -27.44 -17.58 -17.40
N ALA A 626 -26.30 -18.17 -17.00
CA ALA A 626 -26.03 -18.31 -15.57
C ALA A 626 -25.68 -16.92 -15.01
N ASP A 627 -26.30 -16.46 -13.91
CA ASP A 627 -25.99 -15.21 -13.24
C ASP A 627 -24.48 -15.14 -12.87
N VAL A 628 -23.66 -14.55 -13.75
CA VAL A 628 -22.21 -14.40 -13.55
C VAL A 628 -21.96 -13.19 -12.64
N SER A 629 -22.20 -13.35 -11.34
CA SER A 629 -21.92 -12.30 -10.34
C SER A 629 -20.48 -12.32 -9.81
N TRP A 630 -19.73 -13.41 -10.02
CA TRP A 630 -18.37 -13.57 -9.49
C TRP A 630 -17.41 -12.40 -9.79
N PRO A 631 -17.40 -11.76 -10.98
CA PRO A 631 -16.49 -10.65 -11.26
C PRO A 631 -16.79 -9.45 -10.35
N VAL A 632 -18.07 -9.19 -10.08
CA VAL A 632 -18.52 -8.12 -9.18
C VAL A 632 -18.07 -8.42 -7.75
N HIS A 633 -18.15 -9.68 -7.31
CA HIS A 633 -17.69 -10.07 -5.97
C HIS A 633 -16.18 -9.96 -5.80
N ILE A 634 -15.38 -10.36 -6.80
CA ILE A 634 -13.93 -10.19 -6.76
C ILE A 634 -13.55 -8.71 -6.76
N LEU A 635 -14.19 -7.87 -7.57
CA LEU A 635 -13.97 -6.42 -7.56
C LEU A 635 -14.30 -5.81 -6.20
N ARG A 636 -15.41 -6.20 -5.58
CA ARG A 636 -15.76 -5.75 -4.22
C ARG A 636 -14.75 -6.20 -3.17
N ALA A 637 -14.23 -7.43 -3.28
CA ALA A 637 -13.19 -7.93 -2.38
C ALA A 637 -11.88 -7.15 -2.57
N PHE A 638 -11.51 -6.84 -3.81
CA PHE A 638 -10.38 -5.98 -4.14
C PHE A 638 -10.55 -4.59 -3.52
N ASP A 639 -11.67 -3.92 -3.77
CA ASP A 639 -11.92 -2.56 -3.28
C ASP A 639 -11.87 -2.49 -1.75
N ARG A 640 -12.41 -3.49 -1.05
CA ARG A 640 -12.34 -3.56 0.42
C ARG A 640 -10.91 -3.71 0.92
N TYR A 641 -10.12 -4.56 0.27
CA TYR A 641 -8.74 -4.80 0.67
C TYR A 641 -7.82 -3.63 0.30
N ASP A 642 -7.91 -3.08 -0.92
CA ASP A 642 -7.16 -1.87 -1.30
C ASP A 642 -7.55 -0.70 -0.39
N ASN A 643 -8.83 -0.59 0.00
CA ASN A 643 -9.23 0.37 1.01
C ASN A 643 -8.56 0.07 2.36
N ALA A 644 -8.50 -1.15 2.86
CA ALA A 644 -7.89 -1.44 4.17
C ALA A 644 -6.37 -1.18 4.26
N VAL A 645 -5.66 -1.09 3.13
CA VAL A 645 -4.20 -0.96 3.06
C VAL A 645 -3.76 0.46 2.71
N LEU A 646 -3.12 1.13 3.66
CA LEU A 646 -2.42 2.41 3.44
C LEU A 646 -0.93 2.24 3.17
N SER A 647 -0.32 1.13 3.60
CA SER A 647 1.10 0.87 3.39
C SER A 647 1.45 0.86 1.90
N ALA A 648 2.19 1.88 1.42
CA ALA A 648 2.60 1.97 0.03
C ALA A 648 3.40 0.74 -0.44
N PRO A 649 4.38 0.22 0.35
CA PRO A 649 5.08 -1.04 0.05
C PRO A 649 4.18 -2.24 -0.22
N TYR A 650 3.00 -2.29 0.41
CA TYR A 650 2.06 -3.40 0.27
C TYR A 650 0.97 -3.14 -0.76
N ARG A 651 0.56 -1.89 -0.95
CA ARG A 651 -0.51 -1.50 -1.90
C ARG A 651 -0.18 -1.83 -3.35
N ALA A 652 1.10 -1.68 -3.74
CA ALA A 652 1.59 -2.10 -5.05
C ALA A 652 1.41 -3.61 -5.27
N ASN A 653 1.62 -4.38 -4.21
CA ASN A 653 1.53 -5.83 -4.22
C ASN A 653 0.09 -6.35 -4.21
N VAL A 654 -0.84 -5.68 -3.53
CA VAL A 654 -2.29 -6.01 -3.61
C VAL A 654 -2.75 -6.00 -5.07
N ARG A 655 -2.39 -4.97 -5.85
CA ARG A 655 -2.70 -4.88 -7.29
C ARG A 655 -2.12 -6.04 -8.09
N TYR A 656 -0.83 -6.32 -7.91
CA TYR A 656 -0.18 -7.46 -8.57
C TYR A 656 -0.86 -8.79 -8.21
N ALA A 657 -1.23 -8.97 -6.95
CA ALA A 657 -1.79 -10.20 -6.46
C ALA A 657 -3.22 -10.47 -6.95
N PHE A 658 -4.04 -9.43 -7.12
CA PHE A 658 -5.36 -9.54 -7.72
C PHE A 658 -5.30 -9.69 -9.24
N ALA A 659 -4.34 -9.05 -9.91
CA ALA A 659 -4.06 -9.32 -11.31
C ALA A 659 -3.75 -10.81 -11.53
N ALA A 660 -2.93 -11.40 -10.66
CA ALA A 660 -2.65 -12.83 -10.69
C ALA A 660 -3.86 -13.70 -10.33
N LEU A 661 -4.66 -13.30 -9.34
CA LEU A 661 -5.87 -14.03 -8.98
C LEU A 661 -6.85 -14.11 -10.17
N VAL A 662 -7.16 -12.97 -10.79
CA VAL A 662 -8.11 -12.94 -11.92
C VAL A 662 -7.55 -13.72 -13.11
N PHE A 663 -6.28 -13.53 -13.45
CA PHE A 663 -5.69 -14.23 -14.60
C PHE A 663 -5.65 -15.75 -14.40
N ASP A 664 -5.17 -16.22 -13.24
CA ASP A 664 -4.96 -17.65 -12.99
C ASP A 664 -6.27 -18.40 -12.75
N PHE A 665 -7.27 -17.76 -12.11
CA PHE A 665 -8.44 -18.42 -11.54
C PHE A 665 -9.79 -17.99 -12.13
N ALA A 666 -9.86 -17.02 -13.05
CA ALA A 666 -11.14 -16.68 -13.70
C ALA A 666 -11.74 -17.93 -14.38
N PRO A 667 -13.01 -18.30 -14.10
CA PRO A 667 -13.69 -19.37 -14.82
C PRO A 667 -13.63 -19.19 -16.34
N GLU A 668 -13.99 -17.98 -16.77
CA GLU A 668 -13.90 -17.50 -18.15
C GLU A 668 -13.15 -16.17 -18.13
N LEU A 669 -11.97 -16.11 -18.75
CA LEU A 669 -11.19 -14.88 -18.86
C LEU A 669 -11.62 -14.14 -20.13
N THR A 670 -12.23 -12.97 -19.98
CA THR A 670 -12.61 -12.14 -21.14
C THR A 670 -11.54 -11.10 -21.48
N VAL A 671 -11.61 -10.51 -22.68
CA VAL A 671 -10.76 -9.37 -23.08
C VAL A 671 -10.89 -8.21 -22.08
N GLY A 672 -12.09 -7.89 -21.60
CA GLY A 672 -12.31 -6.85 -20.58
C GLY A 672 -11.60 -7.15 -19.26
N MET A 673 -11.65 -8.40 -18.79
CA MET A 673 -10.90 -8.83 -17.60
C MET A 673 -9.40 -8.77 -17.81
N LEU A 674 -8.91 -9.16 -18.99
CA LEU A 674 -7.49 -9.06 -19.32
C LEU A 674 -7.00 -7.61 -19.33
N ARG A 675 -7.79 -6.67 -19.87
CA ARG A 675 -7.49 -5.23 -19.80
C ARG A 675 -7.38 -4.74 -18.36
N LEU A 676 -8.29 -5.18 -17.48
CA LEU A 676 -8.24 -4.89 -16.05
C LEU A 676 -6.97 -5.47 -15.39
N VAL A 677 -6.62 -6.72 -15.68
CA VAL A 677 -5.37 -7.36 -15.21
C VAL A 677 -4.15 -6.54 -15.64
N LEU A 678 -4.08 -6.11 -16.91
CA LEU A 678 -2.99 -5.29 -17.43
C LEU A 678 -2.91 -3.91 -16.75
N ALA A 679 -4.07 -3.29 -16.48
CA ALA A 679 -4.14 -2.03 -15.76
C ALA A 679 -3.58 -2.17 -14.33
N TRP A 680 -4.02 -3.19 -13.58
CA TRP A 680 -3.49 -3.45 -12.23
C TRP A 680 -1.99 -3.78 -12.23
N LEU A 681 -1.49 -4.52 -13.22
CA LEU A 681 -0.04 -4.74 -13.36
C LEU A 681 0.71 -3.44 -13.64
N GLY A 682 0.16 -2.54 -14.46
CA GLY A 682 0.73 -1.22 -14.71
C GLY A 682 0.74 -0.32 -13.49
N GLU A 683 -0.33 -0.34 -12.69
CA GLU A 683 -0.38 0.38 -11.42
C GLU A 683 0.60 -0.19 -10.40
N ALA A 684 0.71 -1.52 -10.30
CA ALA A 684 1.67 -2.20 -9.43
C ALA A 684 3.12 -1.81 -9.77
N GLU A 685 3.48 -1.83 -11.05
CA GLU A 685 4.79 -1.41 -11.55
C GLU A 685 5.07 0.07 -11.22
N THR A 686 4.09 0.94 -11.48
CA THR A 686 4.23 2.39 -11.21
C THR A 686 4.44 2.67 -9.73
N GLN A 687 3.63 2.05 -8.86
CA GLN A 687 3.72 2.23 -7.41
C GLN A 687 5.01 1.65 -6.84
N ALA A 688 5.40 0.44 -7.27
CA ALA A 688 6.66 -0.17 -6.88
C ALA A 688 7.87 0.64 -7.37
N GLY A 689 7.81 1.21 -8.57
CA GLY A 689 8.87 2.08 -9.12
C GLY A 689 9.05 3.36 -8.31
N ALA A 690 7.96 3.97 -7.84
CA ALA A 690 8.01 5.13 -6.95
C ALA A 690 8.65 4.82 -5.59
N ILE A 691 8.53 3.58 -5.12
CA ILE A 691 9.19 3.10 -3.89
C ILE A 691 10.67 2.85 -4.18
N ALA A 692 11.00 2.15 -5.26
CA ALA A 692 12.37 1.83 -5.66
C ALA A 692 13.22 3.08 -5.95
N ALA A 693 12.60 4.18 -6.38
CA ALA A 693 13.26 5.47 -6.62
C ALA A 693 13.59 6.25 -5.33
N ARG A 694 13.20 5.75 -4.15
CA ARG A 694 13.54 6.40 -2.87
C ARG A 694 15.04 6.21 -2.57
N PRO A 695 15.73 7.24 -2.04
CA PRO A 695 17.18 7.20 -1.82
C PRO A 695 17.69 6.09 -0.88
N GLU A 696 16.80 5.46 -0.09
CA GLU A 696 17.17 4.66 1.09
C GLU A 696 16.86 3.15 0.95
N GLY A 697 16.87 2.60 -0.28
CA GLY A 697 16.73 1.14 -0.45
C GLY A 697 15.38 0.61 0.05
N ALA A 698 14.28 1.23 -0.35
CA ALA A 698 12.97 0.88 0.17
C ALA A 698 12.54 -0.52 -0.30
N HIS A 699 12.28 -1.39 0.68
CA HIS A 699 11.77 -2.73 0.42
C HIS A 699 10.24 -2.69 0.17
N SER A 700 9.76 -3.63 -0.62
CA SER A 700 8.35 -3.94 -0.84
C SER A 700 8.05 -5.32 -0.31
N ILE A 701 6.80 -5.50 0.11
CA ILE A 701 6.27 -6.80 0.51
C ILE A 701 5.71 -7.45 -0.76
N ILE A 702 6.27 -8.58 -1.20
CA ILE A 702 5.99 -9.11 -2.55
C ILE A 702 5.09 -10.36 -2.52
N THR A 703 4.25 -10.51 -3.56
CA THR A 703 3.41 -11.68 -3.89
C THR A 703 2.31 -12.02 -2.87
N CYS A 704 1.84 -11.03 -2.11
CA CYS A 704 1.03 -11.18 -0.89
C CYS A 704 1.67 -12.04 0.21
N PHE A 705 2.97 -12.36 0.10
CA PHE A 705 3.71 -12.92 1.22
C PHE A 705 4.12 -11.82 2.16
N SER A 706 4.46 -12.17 3.40
CA SER A 706 5.30 -11.35 4.28
C SER A 706 6.78 -11.42 3.90
N GLN A 707 7.08 -11.74 2.64
CA GLN A 707 8.41 -11.67 2.07
C GLN A 707 8.74 -10.22 1.75
N ILE A 708 9.78 -9.72 2.39
CA ILE A 708 10.28 -8.37 2.22
C ILE A 708 11.46 -8.45 1.26
N GLN A 709 11.34 -7.77 0.12
CA GLN A 709 12.34 -7.77 -0.97
C GLN A 709 12.52 -6.35 -1.51
N PRO A 710 13.62 -6.05 -2.21
CA PRO A 710 13.79 -4.75 -2.84
C PRO A 710 12.61 -4.43 -3.78
N ALA A 711 12.07 -3.21 -3.73
CA ALA A 711 10.89 -2.84 -4.52
C ALA A 711 11.11 -3.00 -6.05
N SER A 712 12.35 -2.90 -6.52
CA SER A 712 12.75 -3.20 -7.89
C SER A 712 12.33 -4.60 -8.36
N ARG A 713 12.32 -5.59 -7.47
CA ARG A 713 11.88 -6.95 -7.80
C ARG A 713 10.39 -7.01 -8.14
N LEU A 714 9.56 -6.20 -7.48
CA LEU A 714 8.13 -6.12 -7.83
C LEU A 714 7.92 -5.43 -9.17
N VAL A 715 8.71 -4.39 -9.47
CA VAL A 715 8.74 -3.74 -10.79
C VAL A 715 9.07 -4.76 -11.89
N GLU A 716 10.17 -5.51 -11.71
CA GLU A 716 10.60 -6.55 -12.65
C GLU A 716 9.51 -7.60 -12.89
N ARG A 717 8.89 -8.09 -11.81
CA ARG A 717 7.82 -9.11 -11.88
C ARG A 717 6.57 -8.59 -12.58
N ALA A 718 6.11 -7.39 -12.24
CA ALA A 718 4.94 -6.78 -12.86
C ALA A 718 5.18 -6.51 -14.36
N ALA A 719 6.34 -5.98 -14.70
CA ALA A 719 6.73 -5.72 -16.08
C ALA A 719 6.87 -7.02 -16.90
N ALA A 720 7.46 -8.07 -16.31
CA ALA A 720 7.59 -9.37 -16.96
C ALA A 720 6.22 -10.03 -17.20
N ALA A 721 5.32 -9.97 -16.21
CA ALA A 721 3.94 -10.44 -16.36
C ALA A 721 3.21 -9.69 -17.48
N ARG A 722 3.30 -8.35 -17.50
CA ARG A 722 2.67 -7.52 -18.53
C ARG A 722 3.19 -7.83 -19.94
N ARG A 723 4.52 -7.90 -20.12
CA ARG A 723 5.13 -8.27 -21.42
C ARG A 723 4.66 -9.63 -21.90
N ARG A 724 4.58 -10.62 -21.01
CA ARG A 724 4.12 -11.96 -21.37
C ARG A 724 2.65 -11.97 -21.81
N LEU A 725 1.77 -11.29 -21.08
CA LEU A 725 0.36 -11.20 -21.47
C LEU A 725 0.17 -10.50 -22.81
N LEU A 726 0.91 -9.42 -23.06
CA LEU A 726 0.90 -8.72 -24.35
C LEU A 726 1.41 -9.60 -25.49
N ALA A 727 2.43 -10.42 -25.24
CA ALA A 727 2.93 -11.37 -26.24
C ALA A 727 1.92 -12.48 -26.56
N LEU A 728 1.19 -12.98 -25.55
CA LEU A 728 0.22 -14.07 -25.72
C LEU A 728 -1.11 -13.60 -26.33
N TYR A 729 -1.60 -12.43 -25.93
CA TYR A 729 -2.96 -11.98 -26.20
C TYR A 729 -3.04 -10.63 -26.94
N GLY A 730 -1.91 -10.14 -27.46
CA GLY A 730 -1.83 -8.83 -28.12
C GLY A 730 -2.88 -8.65 -29.23
N ALA A 731 -3.03 -9.66 -30.09
CA ALA A 731 -4.02 -9.64 -31.16
C ALA A 731 -5.48 -9.60 -30.65
N ASP A 732 -5.77 -10.24 -29.52
CA ASP A 732 -7.11 -10.23 -28.93
C ASP A 732 -7.43 -8.88 -28.28
N LEU A 733 -6.42 -8.20 -27.72
CA LEU A 733 -6.56 -6.88 -27.09
C LEU A 733 -6.86 -5.76 -28.09
N GLU A 734 -6.44 -5.92 -29.35
CA GLU A 734 -6.79 -5.02 -30.45
C GLU A 734 -8.26 -5.10 -30.85
N SER A 735 -8.95 -6.19 -30.47
CA SER A 735 -10.39 -6.32 -30.71
C SER A 735 -11.20 -5.40 -29.78
N GLY A 736 -12.26 -4.79 -30.32
CA GLY A 736 -13.18 -3.95 -29.54
C GLY A 736 -14.15 -4.74 -28.66
N ASP A 737 -14.19 -6.08 -28.78
CA ASP A 737 -15.13 -6.95 -28.07
C ASP A 737 -14.60 -7.34 -26.69
N GLU A 738 -15.08 -6.66 -25.66
CA GLU A 738 -14.68 -6.93 -24.26
C GLU A 738 -15.22 -8.25 -23.72
N SER A 739 -16.23 -8.85 -24.35
CA SER A 739 -16.89 -10.08 -23.91
C SER A 739 -16.24 -11.36 -24.43
N ARG A 740 -15.36 -11.23 -25.42
CA ARG A 740 -14.64 -12.37 -26.02
C ARG A 740 -13.84 -13.14 -24.97
N VAL A 741 -14.09 -14.44 -24.86
CA VAL A 741 -13.39 -15.37 -23.96
C VAL A 741 -12.05 -15.81 -24.57
N LEU A 742 -11.01 -15.84 -23.75
CA LEU A 742 -9.63 -16.17 -24.12
C LEU A 742 -9.28 -17.63 -23.78
N GLY A 743 -8.61 -18.31 -24.71
CA GLY A 743 -8.04 -19.67 -24.56
C GLY A 743 -6.55 -19.67 -24.19
N GLY A 744 -5.88 -20.84 -24.18
CA GLY A 744 -4.41 -20.93 -24.01
C GLY A 744 -3.88 -20.50 -22.64
N ARG A 745 -4.56 -20.93 -21.57
CA ARG A 745 -4.30 -20.51 -20.18
C ARG A 745 -3.55 -21.55 -19.36
N GLU A 746 -2.76 -22.41 -19.99
CA GLU A 746 -1.95 -23.44 -19.33
C GLU A 746 -0.83 -22.80 -18.48
N HIS A 747 -0.35 -21.63 -18.89
CA HIS A 747 0.60 -20.86 -18.09
C HIS A 747 -0.11 -20.07 -16.97
N LYS A 748 0.38 -20.24 -15.75
CA LYS A 748 -0.11 -19.54 -14.56
C LYS A 748 0.99 -18.69 -13.92
N PHE A 749 0.64 -17.50 -13.42
CA PHE A 749 1.58 -16.68 -12.65
C PHE A 749 1.99 -17.35 -11.35
N LEU A 750 1.07 -18.05 -10.68
CA LEU A 750 1.41 -18.82 -9.48
C LEU A 750 2.46 -19.89 -9.76
N LEU A 751 2.33 -20.65 -10.86
CA LEU A 751 3.29 -21.70 -11.22
C LEU A 751 4.65 -21.10 -11.56
N ALA A 752 4.69 -20.03 -12.34
CA ALA A 752 5.93 -19.31 -12.65
C ALA A 752 6.64 -18.79 -11.38
N GLY A 753 5.87 -18.37 -10.38
CA GLY A 753 6.38 -17.93 -9.08
C GLY A 753 6.83 -19.08 -8.18
N PHE A 754 6.16 -20.23 -8.22
CA PHE A 754 6.48 -21.38 -7.36
C PHE A 754 7.67 -22.19 -7.88
N THR A 755 7.81 -22.38 -9.19
CA THR A 755 8.81 -23.28 -9.78
C THR A 755 10.17 -22.62 -10.05
N ARG A 756 10.28 -21.29 -9.96
CA ARG A 756 11.56 -20.58 -10.09
C ARG A 756 12.26 -20.43 -8.74
N PRO A 757 13.58 -20.70 -8.64
CA PRO A 757 14.31 -20.56 -7.40
C PRO A 757 14.26 -19.11 -6.87
N VAL A 758 14.22 -18.98 -5.55
CA VAL A 758 14.40 -17.71 -4.85
C VAL A 758 15.89 -17.56 -4.59
N ASP A 759 16.59 -16.84 -5.46
CA ASP A 759 17.97 -16.47 -5.22
C ASP A 759 17.99 -15.00 -4.82
N PHE A 760 18.22 -14.70 -3.53
CA PHE A 760 18.65 -13.37 -3.10
C PHE A 760 19.61 -13.51 -1.91
N SER A 761 20.70 -12.74 -1.93
CA SER A 761 21.68 -12.69 -0.84
C SER A 761 21.34 -11.56 0.12
N LEU A 762 21.80 -11.65 1.37
CA LEU A 762 21.76 -10.55 2.33
C LEU A 762 22.47 -9.28 1.81
N GLU A 763 23.43 -9.43 0.89
CA GLU A 763 24.15 -8.32 0.27
C GLU A 763 23.32 -7.56 -0.77
N GLU A 764 22.26 -8.16 -1.33
CA GLU A 764 21.28 -7.43 -2.17
C GLU A 764 20.23 -6.68 -1.33
N LEU A 765 20.15 -6.94 -0.02
CA LEU A 765 19.19 -6.35 0.92
C LEU A 765 19.79 -5.20 1.76
N CYS A 766 21.11 -5.12 1.88
CA CYS A 766 21.85 -4.08 2.61
C CYS A 766 22.47 -3.06 1.67
#